data_AF-A0A3S1GN68-F1
#
_entry.id   AF-A0A3S1GN68-F1
#
_cell.length_a   1.000
_cell.length_b   1.000
_cell.length_c   1.000
_cell.angle_alpha   90.00
_cell.angle_beta   90.00
_cell.angle_gamma   90.00
#
_symmetry.space_group_name_H-M   'P 1'
#
loop_
_entity.id
_entity.type
_entity.pdbx_description
1 polymer ?
#
loop_
_entity_poly.entity_id
_entity_poly.type
_entity_poly.pdbx_seq_one_letter_code
_entity_poly.pdbx_strand_id
1 'polypeptide(L)'
;MARPATAAVRLLTGEREPVRLATTANITLYGLQTIDGLLTEVGDRVLVKDQADQTQNGIYTASEGPWYRAADARTTRTMQKGTTVHVQEGAVSADRIYAFETLDPVIGADPITLSFYLSQDTLGDAVDAANAAATSAAAALTSKNAAATSATNAAGSATAAAGSATAASTSAANAATSATNAGNSATAAAGSASTAAGSATSAGASASAAAGSASAASSSATAASGSATNAASSATSAAASAVAAANAVAALGYTFSTSTADADPGNGTLRLNNATAASATAAYIDNLDSSGATVSGVLDTFDDSTNMIKGQRTLRSKASAAIAYTYNVTGSVVDGTGYRKLTLAYVSGAGTLPTTADGIWLIFTRAGDKGADGLGSGDFTGPASSVTDNIVTFAGTTGKAGKDSGVAVASLVAGPASAAADNIATFNGTTGKVVKDSGVAVGSLAPKASPIFTGTPTAPTAAAGTNSSQIATTAYVDTTFAPKASPTFTGTPAAPTAAPGTNTTQIATTGFVKAAIDVILGGVSAAFDTLSEIAAAMLQKAADNLAMTAGFTHTAVNDGTKSSGTYTPAPTGGNYRKITNNGAFTLAAPTTANSYNMEIDITNGASAGAISFSGFASGFPKGDALTTTNGALFKLHISKTDAGVTAVLEALS
;
A
#
# COMPACT_ATOMS: atom_id res chain seq x y z
N MET A 1 75.22 -14.53 35.52
CA MET A 1 76.22 -14.69 36.61
C MET A 1 77.53 -15.13 35.99
N ALA A 2 78.46 -14.22 35.74
CA ALA A 2 79.67 -14.51 34.96
C ALA A 2 80.75 -15.18 35.82
N ARG A 3 81.31 -16.31 35.35
CA ARG A 3 82.49 -16.95 35.95
C ARG A 3 83.75 -16.45 35.21
N PRO A 4 84.81 -16.00 35.92
CA PRO A 4 86.08 -15.67 35.27
C PRO A 4 86.83 -16.96 34.90
N ALA A 5 87.02 -17.22 33.61
CA ALA A 5 87.84 -18.30 33.09
C ALA A 5 89.23 -17.80 32.71
N THR A 6 90.03 -17.44 33.72
CA THR A 6 91.39 -16.92 33.53
C THR A 6 92.32 -17.99 32.93
N ALA A 7 92.72 -17.79 31.68
CA ALA A 7 93.90 -18.33 30.98
C ALA A 7 94.13 -19.86 30.86
N ALA A 8 93.47 -20.72 31.65
CA ALA A 8 93.79 -22.16 31.70
C ALA A 8 92.93 -23.06 30.78
N VAL A 9 91.88 -22.53 30.13
CA VAL A 9 90.91 -23.35 29.37
C VAL A 9 91.30 -23.57 27.90
N ARG A 10 92.20 -22.75 27.33
CA ARG A 10 92.61 -22.79 25.91
C ARG A 10 93.39 -24.05 25.50
N LEU A 11 93.66 -24.96 26.42
CA LEU A 11 94.31 -26.25 26.14
C LEU A 11 93.32 -27.42 25.95
N LEU A 12 92.01 -27.21 26.17
CA LEU A 12 90.97 -28.24 26.07
C LEU A 12 89.92 -28.01 24.96
N THR A 13 89.81 -26.82 24.38
CA THR A 13 88.71 -26.47 23.45
C THR A 13 88.97 -26.76 21.97
N GLY A 14 90.15 -27.28 21.59
CA GLY A 14 90.52 -27.55 20.18
C GLY A 14 90.81 -26.29 19.34
N GLU A 15 90.31 -25.13 19.73
CA GLU A 15 90.46 -23.85 19.04
C GLU A 15 91.93 -23.44 18.82
N ARG A 16 92.25 -22.87 17.65
CA ARG A 16 93.55 -22.25 17.29
C ARG A 16 93.54 -20.75 17.58
N GLU A 17 94.70 -20.09 17.46
CA GLU A 17 94.66 -18.63 17.48
C GLU A 17 93.96 -18.10 16.22
N PRO A 18 93.12 -17.05 16.33
CA PRO A 18 92.45 -16.45 15.19
C PRO A 18 93.41 -16.17 14.03
N VAL A 19 92.87 -16.30 12.82
CA VAL A 19 93.52 -15.79 11.61
C VAL A 19 92.87 -14.47 11.24
N ARG A 20 93.64 -13.56 10.66
CA ARG A 20 93.04 -12.32 10.17
C ARG A 20 92.22 -12.61 8.91
N LEU A 21 92.79 -13.35 7.96
CA LEU A 21 92.18 -13.65 6.67
C LEU A 21 92.09 -15.16 6.43
N ALA A 22 91.17 -15.59 5.57
CA ALA A 22 91.12 -16.95 5.03
C ALA A 22 91.11 -16.92 3.50
N THR A 23 91.70 -17.91 2.86
CA THR A 23 91.63 -18.04 1.40
C THR A 23 90.17 -18.23 0.95
N THR A 24 89.91 -17.88 -0.30
CA THR A 24 88.66 -18.20 -1.02
C THR A 24 88.91 -18.97 -2.33
N ALA A 25 90.18 -19.19 -2.67
CA ALA A 25 90.68 -19.90 -3.84
C ALA A 25 92.14 -20.35 -3.59
N ASN A 26 92.70 -21.14 -4.51
CA ASN A 26 94.11 -21.56 -4.46
C ASN A 26 95.05 -20.35 -4.58
N ILE A 27 96.06 -20.26 -3.71
CA ILE A 27 97.07 -19.18 -3.69
C ILE A 27 98.49 -19.72 -3.80
N THR A 28 99.47 -18.86 -4.11
CA THR A 28 100.89 -19.22 -3.94
C THR A 28 101.29 -19.03 -2.47
N LEU A 29 102.03 -19.96 -1.88
CA LEU A 29 102.54 -19.84 -0.50
C LEU A 29 103.85 -19.04 -0.44
N TYR A 30 103.87 -17.86 -1.06
CA TYR A 30 105.04 -16.98 -1.19
C TYR A 30 104.60 -15.55 -1.46
N GLY A 31 105.22 -14.57 -0.78
CA GLY A 31 105.00 -13.15 -1.04
C GLY A 31 103.68 -12.60 -0.50
N LEU A 32 103.62 -11.29 -0.28
CA LEU A 32 102.41 -10.62 0.16
C LEU A 32 101.39 -10.56 -0.99
N GLN A 33 100.16 -10.97 -0.71
CA GLN A 33 99.08 -11.17 -1.67
C GLN A 33 97.73 -10.68 -1.11
N THR A 34 96.78 -10.38 -1.99
CA THR A 34 95.40 -10.06 -1.60
C THR A 34 94.63 -11.35 -1.32
N ILE A 35 94.15 -11.50 -0.08
CA ILE A 35 93.36 -12.64 0.40
C ILE A 35 91.98 -12.12 0.81
N ASP A 36 90.92 -12.72 0.27
CA ASP A 36 89.52 -12.34 0.54
C ASP A 36 89.23 -10.82 0.47
N GLY A 37 89.84 -10.15 -0.51
CA GLY A 37 89.67 -8.70 -0.75
C GLY A 37 90.63 -7.78 0.01
N LEU A 38 91.46 -8.29 0.93
CA LEU A 38 92.40 -7.50 1.74
C LEU A 38 93.86 -7.92 1.49
N LEU A 39 94.77 -6.94 1.45
CA LEU A 39 96.21 -7.20 1.28
C LEU A 39 96.80 -7.79 2.56
N THR A 40 97.66 -8.80 2.44
CA THR A 40 98.44 -9.34 3.57
C THR A 40 99.69 -8.49 3.84
N GLU A 41 100.04 -8.41 5.12
CA GLU A 41 101.23 -7.79 5.70
C GLU A 41 102.13 -8.88 6.31
N VAL A 42 103.40 -8.55 6.59
CA VAL A 42 104.36 -9.52 7.14
C VAL A 42 103.97 -9.88 8.58
N GLY A 43 103.90 -11.18 8.87
CA GLY A 43 103.53 -11.70 10.19
C GLY A 43 102.05 -12.08 10.32
N ASP A 44 101.23 -11.76 9.32
CA ASP A 44 99.81 -12.06 9.34
C ASP A 44 99.50 -13.55 9.41
N ARG A 45 98.53 -13.92 10.23
CA ARG A 45 97.97 -15.27 10.27
C ARG A 45 96.89 -15.40 9.20
N VAL A 46 97.07 -16.32 8.26
CA VAL A 46 96.14 -16.61 7.17
C VAL A 46 95.72 -18.08 7.22
N LEU A 47 94.42 -18.34 7.20
CA LEU A 47 93.90 -19.70 6.99
C LEU A 47 93.90 -20.02 5.50
N VAL A 48 94.82 -20.88 5.09
CA VAL A 48 94.90 -21.45 3.75
C VAL A 48 94.04 -22.70 3.73
N LYS A 49 92.84 -22.64 3.14
CA LYS A 49 91.86 -23.73 3.14
C LYS A 49 91.45 -24.24 1.75
N ASP A 50 91.83 -23.54 0.67
CA ASP A 50 91.40 -23.84 -0.70
C ASP A 50 92.58 -24.15 -1.65
N GLN A 51 93.67 -24.75 -1.15
CA GLN A 51 94.74 -25.24 -2.02
C GLN A 51 94.26 -26.40 -2.90
N ALA A 52 94.73 -26.42 -4.14
CA ALA A 52 94.53 -27.54 -5.06
C ALA A 52 95.23 -28.81 -4.54
N ASP A 53 96.41 -28.65 -3.94
CA ASP A 53 97.04 -29.67 -3.10
C ASP A 53 96.58 -29.49 -1.64
N GLN A 54 95.58 -30.26 -1.23
CA GLN A 54 95.02 -30.19 0.11
C GLN A 54 96.01 -30.57 1.22
N THR A 55 97.16 -31.20 0.92
CA THR A 55 98.22 -31.42 1.93
C THR A 55 98.87 -30.11 2.38
N GLN A 56 98.70 -29.03 1.59
CA GLN A 56 99.18 -27.68 1.86
C GLN A 56 98.16 -26.80 2.59
N ASN A 57 96.93 -27.28 2.83
CA ASN A 57 95.96 -26.53 3.64
C ASN A 57 96.39 -26.43 5.11
N GLY A 58 96.06 -25.32 5.77
CA GLY A 58 96.28 -25.05 7.19
C GLY A 58 96.45 -23.57 7.50
N ILE A 59 96.93 -23.25 8.70
CA ILE A 59 97.21 -21.87 9.08
C ILE A 59 98.66 -21.53 8.75
N TYR A 60 98.89 -20.43 8.07
CA TYR A 60 100.20 -19.93 7.65
C TYR A 60 100.46 -18.53 8.19
N THR A 61 101.75 -18.18 8.28
CA THR A 61 102.21 -16.82 8.54
C THR A 61 102.68 -16.19 7.23
N ALA A 62 102.07 -15.08 6.82
CA ALA A 62 102.40 -14.37 5.60
C ALA A 62 103.76 -13.65 5.71
N SER A 63 104.44 -13.56 4.57
CA SER A 63 105.79 -13.02 4.43
C SER A 63 106.02 -12.51 3.01
N GLU A 64 107.00 -11.63 2.83
CA GLU A 64 107.54 -11.26 1.51
C GLU A 64 108.25 -12.43 0.81
N GLY A 65 108.72 -13.42 1.60
CA GLY A 65 109.31 -14.67 1.11
C GLY A 65 108.34 -15.85 1.19
N PRO A 66 108.85 -17.10 1.33
CA PRO A 66 108.01 -18.28 1.52
C PRO A 66 107.13 -18.16 2.76
N TRP A 67 105.87 -18.56 2.65
CA TRP A 67 104.95 -18.63 3.79
C TRP A 67 105.17 -19.96 4.52
N TYR A 68 105.27 -19.90 5.84
CA TYR A 68 105.42 -21.09 6.68
C TYR A 68 104.16 -21.31 7.51
N ARG A 69 103.82 -22.58 7.78
CA ARG A 69 102.73 -22.92 8.71
C ARG A 69 102.93 -22.20 10.05
N ALA A 70 101.87 -21.67 10.65
CA ALA A 70 101.93 -20.99 11.93
C ALA A 70 102.36 -21.96 13.06
N ALA A 71 103.05 -21.46 14.09
CA ALA A 71 103.70 -22.31 15.09
C ALA A 71 102.72 -23.23 15.86
N ASP A 72 101.48 -22.78 16.09
CA ASP A 72 100.39 -23.48 16.75
C ASP A 72 99.57 -24.42 15.83
N ALA A 73 99.98 -24.55 14.56
CA ALA A 73 99.32 -25.33 13.51
C ALA A 73 100.34 -26.09 12.63
N ARG A 74 101.26 -26.82 13.28
CA ARG A 74 102.34 -27.61 12.64
C ARG A 74 102.30 -29.12 12.92
N THR A 75 101.34 -29.59 13.71
CA THR A 75 101.26 -30.99 14.15
C THR A 75 99.88 -31.59 13.91
N THR A 76 99.81 -32.92 13.79
CA THR A 76 98.57 -33.71 13.72
C THR A 76 97.57 -33.28 14.77
N ARG A 77 97.97 -33.26 16.06
CA ARG A 77 97.10 -32.90 17.19
C ARG A 77 96.59 -31.45 17.15
N THR A 78 97.27 -30.55 16.43
CA THR A 78 96.85 -29.14 16.26
C THR A 78 95.99 -28.89 15.02
N MET A 79 95.75 -29.91 14.18
CA MET A 79 94.99 -29.78 12.93
C MET A 79 94.05 -30.98 12.68
N GLN A 80 93.81 -31.78 13.72
CA GLN A 80 92.90 -32.92 13.72
C GLN A 80 91.43 -32.47 13.67
N LYS A 81 90.55 -33.40 13.27
CA LYS A 81 89.10 -33.23 13.25
C LYS A 81 88.56 -32.59 14.53
N GLY A 82 87.73 -31.56 14.39
CA GLY A 82 87.13 -30.82 15.51
C GLY A 82 88.00 -29.70 16.09
N THR A 83 89.23 -29.52 15.61
CA THR A 83 90.01 -28.29 15.82
C THR A 83 89.30 -27.14 15.09
N THR A 84 89.07 -26.00 15.73
CA THR A 84 88.42 -24.82 15.11
C THR A 84 89.35 -23.63 14.99
N VAL A 85 89.02 -22.69 14.10
CA VAL A 85 89.73 -21.41 13.95
C VAL A 85 88.75 -20.31 13.52
N HIS A 86 88.86 -19.14 14.15
CA HIS A 86 88.08 -17.94 13.82
C HIS A 86 88.81 -17.09 12.77
N VAL A 87 88.05 -16.52 11.84
CA VAL A 87 88.54 -15.56 10.83
C VAL A 87 88.00 -14.17 11.16
N GLN A 88 88.88 -13.18 11.23
CA GLN A 88 88.53 -11.84 11.72
C GLN A 88 88.08 -10.85 10.62
N GLU A 89 88.65 -10.97 9.42
CA GLU A 89 88.47 -10.03 8.31
C GLU A 89 88.34 -10.77 6.97
N GLY A 90 87.94 -10.03 5.93
CA GLY A 90 87.71 -10.54 4.58
C GLY A 90 86.27 -10.34 4.10
N ALA A 91 86.06 -10.25 2.79
CA ALA A 91 84.76 -10.00 2.19
C ALA A 91 83.78 -11.18 2.30
N VAL A 92 84.29 -12.41 2.35
CA VAL A 92 83.49 -13.65 2.36
C VAL A 92 83.60 -14.39 3.68
N SER A 93 84.78 -14.37 4.31
CA SER A 93 85.13 -15.24 5.44
C SER A 93 85.19 -14.54 6.80
N ALA A 94 85.06 -13.20 6.89
CA ALA A 94 84.96 -12.49 8.17
C ALA A 94 83.84 -13.06 9.06
N ASP A 95 84.08 -13.04 10.38
CA ASP A 95 83.21 -13.56 11.44
C ASP A 95 82.86 -15.06 11.32
N ARG A 96 83.48 -15.82 10.39
CA ARG A 96 83.26 -17.26 10.24
C ARG A 96 84.23 -18.07 11.07
N ILE A 97 83.73 -19.20 11.56
CA ILE A 97 84.52 -20.27 12.18
C ILE A 97 84.70 -21.38 11.15
N TYR A 98 85.92 -21.88 11.00
CA TYR A 98 86.20 -23.08 10.22
C TYR A 98 86.66 -24.21 11.14
N ALA A 99 86.18 -25.42 10.89
CA ALA A 99 86.63 -26.63 11.56
C ALA A 99 87.56 -27.44 10.64
N PHE A 100 88.62 -28.00 11.19
CA PHE A 100 89.36 -29.07 10.56
C PHE A 100 88.53 -30.36 10.60
N GLU A 101 88.52 -31.11 9.50
CA GLU A 101 87.68 -32.31 9.33
C GLU A 101 88.46 -33.62 9.20
N THR A 102 89.75 -33.54 8.82
CA THR A 102 90.62 -34.72 8.69
C THR A 102 90.97 -35.27 10.08
N LEU A 103 90.67 -36.55 10.31
CA LEU A 103 91.08 -37.25 11.54
C LEU A 103 92.56 -37.65 11.45
N ASP A 104 93.32 -37.42 12.52
CA ASP A 104 94.74 -37.77 12.66
C ASP A 104 95.67 -37.49 11.44
N PRO A 105 95.63 -36.29 10.83
CA PRO A 105 96.39 -36.01 9.61
C PRO A 105 97.91 -35.99 9.81
N VAL A 106 98.65 -36.66 8.92
CA VAL A 106 100.09 -36.51 8.74
C VAL A 106 100.37 -35.23 7.96
N ILE A 107 100.91 -34.22 8.64
CA ILE A 107 101.08 -32.86 8.09
C ILE A 107 102.05 -32.87 6.90
N GLY A 108 101.56 -32.44 5.73
CA GLY A 108 102.31 -32.41 4.47
C GLY A 108 102.32 -33.72 3.69
N ALA A 109 101.54 -34.73 4.10
CA ALA A 109 101.32 -35.96 3.35
C ALA A 109 99.81 -36.24 3.15
N ASP A 110 98.99 -36.00 4.18
CA ASP A 110 97.55 -36.22 4.12
C ASP A 110 96.77 -34.94 3.74
N PRO A 111 95.68 -35.05 2.95
CA PRO A 111 94.76 -33.94 2.69
C PRO A 111 94.16 -33.34 3.96
N ILE A 112 94.29 -32.02 4.13
CA ILE A 112 93.72 -31.28 5.25
C ILE A 112 92.45 -30.56 4.79
N THR A 113 91.31 -31.14 5.13
CA THR A 113 89.98 -30.62 4.79
C THR A 113 89.47 -29.69 5.87
N LEU A 114 88.88 -28.55 5.47
CA LEU A 114 88.19 -27.64 6.38
C LEU A 114 86.75 -27.38 5.93
N SER A 115 85.85 -27.30 6.90
CA SER A 115 84.42 -27.00 6.72
C SER A 115 84.06 -25.67 7.41
N PHE A 116 82.99 -25.02 6.98
CA PHE A 116 82.39 -23.94 7.78
C PHE A 116 81.67 -24.55 8.99
N TYR A 117 81.95 -24.02 10.18
CA TYR A 117 81.43 -24.54 11.45
C TYR A 117 80.36 -23.62 12.03
N LEU A 118 79.21 -24.20 12.36
CA LEU A 118 78.14 -23.61 13.16
C LEU A 118 78.05 -24.37 14.49
N SER A 119 77.87 -23.65 15.60
CA SER A 119 77.61 -24.30 16.89
C SER A 119 76.18 -24.86 16.94
N GLN A 120 75.96 -25.88 17.77
CA GLN A 120 74.61 -26.41 17.99
C GLN A 120 73.70 -25.40 18.70
N ASP A 121 74.27 -24.55 19.56
CA ASP A 121 73.53 -23.49 20.27
C ASP A 121 72.95 -22.46 19.28
N THR A 122 73.75 -22.00 18.31
CA THR A 122 73.29 -21.07 17.26
C THR A 122 72.23 -21.69 16.35
N LEU A 123 72.29 -23.01 16.12
CA LEU A 123 71.25 -23.72 15.37
C LEU A 123 69.96 -23.88 16.21
N GLY A 124 70.09 -24.10 17.52
CA GLY A 124 68.97 -24.12 18.48
C GLY A 124 68.23 -22.79 18.54
N ASP A 125 68.95 -21.68 18.73
CA ASP A 125 68.39 -20.32 18.74
C ASP A 125 67.59 -20.02 17.45
N ALA A 126 68.09 -20.45 16.29
CA ALA A 126 67.42 -20.28 15.01
C ALA A 126 66.12 -21.11 14.89
N VAL A 127 66.11 -22.35 15.43
CA VAL A 127 64.92 -23.21 15.47
C VAL A 127 63.87 -22.66 16.43
N ASP A 128 64.27 -22.17 17.60
CA ASP A 128 63.36 -21.56 18.58
C ASP A 128 62.75 -20.26 18.05
N ALA A 129 63.54 -19.43 17.36
CA ALA A 129 63.03 -18.25 16.67
C ALA A 129 61.99 -18.62 15.58
N ALA A 130 62.23 -19.69 14.81
CA ALA A 130 61.28 -20.18 13.81
C ALA A 130 59.98 -20.71 14.45
N ASN A 131 60.08 -21.44 15.56
CA ASN A 131 58.92 -21.94 16.32
C ASN A 131 58.09 -20.81 16.95
N ALA A 132 58.75 -19.77 17.47
CA ALA A 132 58.09 -18.57 17.99
C ALA A 132 57.37 -17.79 16.87
N ALA A 133 57.97 -17.68 15.69
CA ALA A 133 57.34 -17.08 14.51
C ALA A 133 56.10 -17.87 14.03
N ALA A 134 56.19 -19.20 13.97
CA ALA A 134 55.07 -20.07 13.62
C ALA A 134 53.90 -19.95 14.61
N THR A 135 54.20 -19.93 15.91
CA THR A 135 53.21 -19.71 16.98
C THR A 135 52.52 -18.34 16.84
N SER A 136 53.30 -17.30 16.54
CA SER A 136 52.79 -15.94 16.32
C SER A 136 51.89 -15.86 15.08
N ALA A 137 52.22 -16.57 14.01
CA ALA A 137 51.40 -16.66 12.80
C ALA A 137 50.06 -17.38 13.06
N ALA A 138 50.05 -18.45 13.86
CA ALA A 138 48.84 -19.15 14.27
C ALA A 138 47.92 -18.28 15.16
N ALA A 139 48.50 -17.50 16.07
CA ALA A 139 47.77 -16.51 16.87
C ALA A 139 47.16 -15.39 15.99
N ALA A 140 47.92 -14.88 15.02
CA ALA A 140 47.44 -13.88 14.06
C ALA A 140 46.29 -14.42 13.18
N LEU A 141 46.36 -15.67 12.72
CA LEU A 141 45.26 -16.31 11.98
C LEU A 141 44.00 -16.46 12.85
N THR A 142 44.16 -16.85 14.12
CA THR A 142 43.06 -16.94 15.08
C THR A 142 42.41 -15.57 15.32
N SER A 143 43.22 -14.52 15.47
CA SER A 143 42.75 -13.14 15.62
C SER A 143 42.00 -12.63 14.38
N LYS A 144 42.53 -12.90 13.18
CA LYS A 144 41.87 -12.59 11.90
C LYS A 144 40.49 -13.26 11.80
N ASN A 145 40.40 -14.54 12.18
CA ASN A 145 39.14 -15.28 12.14
C ASN A 145 38.12 -14.73 13.18
N ALA A 146 38.58 -14.37 14.37
CA ALA A 146 37.74 -13.70 15.38
C ALA A 146 37.22 -12.35 14.88
N ALA A 147 38.07 -11.53 14.24
CA ALA A 147 37.67 -10.27 13.64
C ALA A 147 36.65 -10.45 12.50
N ALA A 148 36.79 -11.48 11.67
CA ALA A 148 35.81 -11.82 10.64
C ALA A 148 34.45 -12.22 11.24
N THR A 149 34.43 -13.03 12.31
CA THR A 149 33.21 -13.35 13.06
C THR A 149 32.57 -12.09 13.66
N SER A 150 33.37 -11.18 14.24
CA SER A 150 32.88 -9.91 14.77
C SER A 150 32.26 -9.02 13.68
N ALA A 151 32.83 -8.98 12.48
CA ALA A 151 32.26 -8.26 11.34
C ALA A 151 30.91 -8.84 10.91
N THR A 152 30.78 -10.17 10.84
CA THR A 152 29.50 -10.86 10.56
C THR A 152 28.45 -10.54 11.62
N ASN A 153 28.83 -10.58 12.90
CA ASN A 153 27.93 -10.23 14.01
C ASN A 153 27.46 -8.76 13.92
N ALA A 154 28.36 -7.82 13.62
CA ALA A 154 28.02 -6.42 13.42
C ALA A 154 27.06 -6.20 12.25
N ALA A 155 27.24 -6.90 11.12
CA ALA A 155 26.31 -6.88 9.99
C ALA A 155 24.92 -7.45 10.36
N GLY A 156 24.89 -8.51 11.17
CA GLY A 156 23.65 -9.05 11.75
C GLY A 156 22.92 -8.03 12.63
N SER A 157 23.64 -7.37 13.55
CA SER A 157 23.08 -6.31 14.39
C SER A 157 22.57 -5.11 13.59
N ALA A 158 23.28 -4.69 12.54
CA ALA A 158 22.83 -3.63 11.64
C ALA A 158 21.54 -4.00 10.89
N THR A 159 21.44 -5.26 10.44
CA THR A 159 20.22 -5.78 9.80
C THR A 159 19.04 -5.81 10.77
N ALA A 160 19.25 -6.24 12.01
CA ALA A 160 18.23 -6.22 13.06
C ALA A 160 17.75 -4.79 13.37
N ALA A 161 18.67 -3.83 13.47
CA ALA A 161 18.34 -2.42 13.69
C ALA A 161 17.51 -1.81 12.54
N ALA A 162 17.84 -2.14 11.29
CA ALA A 162 17.03 -1.74 10.13
C ALA A 162 15.61 -2.35 10.16
N GLY A 163 15.48 -3.60 10.60
CA GLY A 163 14.18 -4.24 10.85
C GLY A 163 13.37 -3.50 11.93
N SER A 164 13.98 -3.16 13.06
CA SER A 164 13.33 -2.37 14.12
C SER A 164 12.92 -0.97 13.66
N ALA A 165 13.76 -0.28 12.87
CA ALA A 165 13.42 1.01 12.30
C ALA A 165 12.21 0.92 11.35
N THR A 166 12.15 -0.12 10.52
CA THR A 166 11.01 -0.39 9.63
C THR A 166 9.72 -0.63 10.44
N ALA A 167 9.79 -1.44 11.50
CA ALA A 167 8.65 -1.69 12.38
C ALA A 167 8.14 -0.42 13.10
N ALA A 168 9.06 0.45 13.53
CA ALA A 168 8.72 1.75 14.10
C ALA A 168 8.02 2.67 13.09
N SER A 169 8.49 2.72 11.83
CA SER A 169 7.84 3.48 10.76
C SER A 169 6.42 2.99 10.47
N THR A 170 6.21 1.67 10.40
CA THR A 170 4.87 1.06 10.25
C THR A 170 3.96 1.42 11.43
N SER A 171 4.49 1.41 12.65
CA SER A 171 3.73 1.78 13.86
C SER A 171 3.31 3.25 13.85
N ALA A 172 4.18 4.15 13.37
CA ALA A 172 3.87 5.57 13.19
C ALA A 172 2.78 5.79 12.12
N ALA A 173 2.84 5.08 10.98
CA ALA A 173 1.81 5.14 9.93
C ALA A 173 0.44 4.65 10.44
N ASN A 174 0.42 3.56 11.22
CA ASN A 174 -0.79 3.07 11.88
C ASN A 174 -1.38 4.08 12.87
N ALA A 175 -0.54 4.77 13.64
CA ALA A 175 -0.96 5.83 14.55
C ALA A 175 -1.56 7.04 13.81
N ALA A 176 -0.95 7.48 12.70
CA ALA A 176 -1.48 8.55 11.86
C ALA A 176 -2.83 8.19 11.21
N THR A 177 -2.98 6.94 10.77
CA THR A 177 -4.24 6.40 10.26
C THR A 177 -5.32 6.40 11.35
N SER A 178 -4.98 5.97 12.56
CA SER A 178 -5.89 5.99 13.72
C SER A 178 -6.34 7.40 14.10
N ALA A 179 -5.43 8.38 14.08
CA ALA A 179 -5.75 9.79 14.31
C ALA A 179 -6.70 10.36 13.24
N THR A 180 -6.50 9.98 11.97
CA THR A 180 -7.39 10.37 10.86
C THR A 180 -8.79 9.78 11.06
N ASN A 181 -8.89 8.50 11.42
CA ASN A 181 -10.16 7.83 11.71
C ASN A 181 -10.90 8.45 12.90
N ALA A 182 -10.18 8.88 13.95
CA ALA A 182 -10.75 9.61 15.07
C ALA A 182 -11.31 10.98 14.63
N GLY A 183 -10.59 11.73 13.79
CA GLY A 183 -11.07 13.00 13.21
C GLY A 183 -12.32 12.84 12.34
N ASN A 184 -12.37 11.79 11.51
CA ASN A 184 -13.56 11.44 10.72
C ASN A 184 -14.76 11.11 11.62
N SER A 185 -14.53 10.35 12.70
CA SER A 185 -15.58 9.99 13.67
C SER A 185 -16.10 11.22 14.43
N ALA A 186 -15.22 12.14 14.82
CA ALA A 186 -15.61 13.41 15.44
C ALA A 186 -16.44 14.30 14.49
N THR A 187 -16.08 14.34 13.21
CA THR A 187 -16.82 15.07 12.18
C THR A 187 -18.22 14.48 11.97
N ALA A 188 -18.33 13.15 11.92
CA ALA A 188 -19.62 12.45 11.82
C ALA A 188 -20.51 12.69 13.06
N ALA A 189 -19.93 12.73 14.27
CA ALA A 189 -20.63 13.08 15.49
C ALA A 189 -21.17 14.53 15.47
N ALA A 190 -20.37 15.49 14.99
CA ALA A 190 -20.79 16.89 14.85
C ALA A 190 -21.93 17.06 13.82
N GLY A 191 -21.88 16.34 12.69
CA GLY A 191 -22.98 16.30 11.71
C GLY A 191 -24.27 15.70 12.29
N SER A 192 -24.14 14.64 13.09
CA SER A 192 -25.26 14.00 13.79
C SER A 192 -25.91 14.94 14.82
N ALA A 193 -25.09 15.65 15.61
CA ALA A 193 -25.57 16.66 16.56
C ALA A 193 -26.29 17.83 15.86
N SER A 194 -25.76 18.30 14.72
CA SER A 194 -26.39 19.35 13.90
C SER A 194 -27.76 18.90 13.36
N THR A 195 -27.85 17.63 12.92
CA THR A 195 -29.11 17.03 12.46
C THR A 195 -30.14 16.96 13.60
N ALA A 196 -29.71 16.53 14.80
CA ALA A 196 -30.58 16.48 15.99
C ALA A 196 -31.11 17.87 16.40
N ALA A 197 -30.27 18.91 16.33
CA ALA A 197 -30.70 20.29 16.58
C ALA A 197 -31.72 20.80 15.54
N GLY A 198 -31.56 20.41 14.26
CA GLY A 198 -32.55 20.68 13.21
C GLY A 198 -33.89 19.98 13.46
N SER A 199 -33.86 18.72 13.89
CA SER A 199 -35.07 17.97 14.28
C SER A 199 -35.77 18.59 15.48
N ALA A 200 -35.02 19.03 16.51
CA ALA A 200 -35.59 19.73 17.66
C ALA A 200 -36.26 21.07 17.27
N THR A 201 -35.65 21.81 16.35
CA THR A 201 -36.21 23.06 15.80
C THR A 201 -37.53 22.79 15.07
N SER A 202 -37.57 21.76 14.23
CA SER A 202 -38.77 21.32 13.49
C SER A 202 -39.89 20.85 14.42
N ALA A 203 -39.55 20.18 15.53
CA ALA A 203 -40.51 19.80 16.57
C ALA A 203 -41.10 21.04 17.28
N GLY A 204 -40.27 22.04 17.60
CA GLY A 204 -40.73 23.31 18.18
C GLY A 204 -41.65 24.11 17.24
N ALA A 205 -41.36 24.13 15.95
CA ALA A 205 -42.23 24.72 14.93
C ALA A 205 -43.58 23.98 14.85
N SER A 206 -43.55 22.65 14.86
CA SER A 206 -44.77 21.82 14.84
C SER A 206 -45.64 22.03 16.09
N ALA A 207 -45.03 22.13 17.27
CA ALA A 207 -45.74 22.44 18.52
C ALA A 207 -46.39 23.84 18.48
N SER A 208 -45.69 24.83 17.92
CA SER A 208 -46.21 26.19 17.74
C SER A 208 -47.41 26.22 16.77
N ALA A 209 -47.34 25.47 15.67
CA ALA A 209 -48.45 25.32 14.72
C ALA A 209 -49.67 24.62 15.33
N ALA A 210 -49.46 23.61 16.19
CA ALA A 210 -50.52 22.95 16.93
C ALA A 210 -51.21 23.90 17.93
N ALA A 211 -50.44 24.72 18.66
CA ALA A 211 -50.99 25.76 19.55
C ALA A 211 -51.78 26.83 18.78
N GLY A 212 -51.31 27.24 17.60
CA GLY A 212 -52.05 28.13 16.70
C GLY A 212 -53.39 27.54 16.24
N SER A 213 -53.38 26.25 15.86
CA SER A 213 -54.59 25.51 15.45
C SER A 213 -55.60 25.37 16.60
N ALA A 214 -55.13 25.08 17.82
CA ALA A 214 -55.98 25.03 19.02
C ALA A 214 -56.61 26.40 19.35
N SER A 215 -55.84 27.49 19.18
CA SER A 215 -56.34 28.85 19.35
C SER A 215 -57.42 29.19 18.32
N ALA A 216 -57.21 28.85 17.05
CA ALA A 216 -58.19 29.05 15.98
C ALA A 216 -59.48 28.23 16.18
N ALA A 217 -59.37 26.98 16.65
CA ALA A 217 -60.51 26.15 17.02
C ALA A 217 -61.30 26.77 18.19
N SER A 218 -60.61 27.34 19.18
CA SER A 218 -61.22 28.05 20.31
C SER A 218 -62.02 29.27 19.82
N SER A 219 -61.44 30.11 18.96
CA SER A 219 -62.15 31.25 18.36
C SER A 219 -63.35 30.84 17.51
N SER A 220 -63.24 29.73 16.76
CA SER A 220 -64.36 29.17 15.99
C SER A 220 -65.50 28.70 16.90
N ALA A 221 -65.19 28.10 18.05
CA ALA A 221 -66.19 27.71 19.04
C ALA A 221 -66.92 28.94 19.63
N THR A 222 -66.20 30.03 19.92
CA THR A 222 -66.80 31.30 20.38
C THR A 222 -67.70 31.93 19.30
N ALA A 223 -67.28 31.88 18.02
CA ALA A 223 -68.09 32.36 16.91
C ALA A 223 -69.38 31.53 16.73
N ALA A 224 -69.28 30.21 16.91
CA ALA A 224 -70.43 29.30 16.89
C ALA A 224 -71.41 29.58 18.05
N SER A 225 -70.92 29.81 19.28
CA SER A 225 -71.79 30.15 20.41
C SER A 225 -72.50 31.49 20.21
N GLY A 226 -71.80 32.52 19.72
CA GLY A 226 -72.43 33.81 19.38
C GLY A 226 -73.49 33.69 18.28
N SER A 227 -73.25 32.84 17.28
CA SER A 227 -74.23 32.54 16.22
C SER A 227 -75.47 31.84 16.77
N ALA A 228 -75.31 30.91 17.73
CA ALA A 228 -76.43 30.27 18.41
C ALA A 228 -77.26 31.26 19.26
N THR A 229 -76.61 32.20 19.95
CA THR A 229 -77.30 33.29 20.66
C THR A 229 -78.12 34.16 19.71
N ASN A 230 -77.53 34.57 18.58
CA ASN A 230 -78.23 35.38 17.57
C ASN A 230 -79.45 34.65 16.97
N ALA A 231 -79.34 33.35 16.74
CA ALA A 231 -80.46 32.52 16.28
C ALA A 231 -81.60 32.45 17.32
N ALA A 232 -81.27 32.29 18.60
CA ALA A 232 -82.25 32.32 19.69
C ALA A 232 -82.97 33.67 19.79
N SER A 233 -82.23 34.79 19.76
CA SER A 233 -82.83 36.13 19.74
C SER A 233 -83.74 36.36 18.54
N SER A 234 -83.36 35.85 17.36
CA SER A 234 -84.17 35.94 16.14
C SER A 234 -85.48 35.16 16.28
N ALA A 235 -85.46 33.98 16.90
CA ALA A 235 -86.67 33.20 17.19
C ALA A 235 -87.61 33.93 18.16
N THR A 236 -87.07 34.59 19.20
CA THR A 236 -87.85 35.44 20.11
C THR A 236 -88.51 36.62 19.37
N SER A 237 -87.78 37.30 18.49
CA SER A 237 -88.31 38.41 17.69
C SER A 237 -89.40 37.96 16.69
N ALA A 238 -89.24 36.78 16.08
CA ALA A 238 -90.25 36.19 15.21
C ALA A 238 -91.55 35.86 15.98
N ALA A 239 -91.45 35.30 17.19
CA ALA A 239 -92.59 35.02 18.04
C ALA A 239 -93.35 36.31 18.46
N ALA A 240 -92.62 37.37 18.82
CA ALA A 240 -93.22 38.68 19.12
C ALA A 240 -93.96 39.28 17.91
N SER A 241 -93.39 39.12 16.71
CA SER A 241 -93.98 39.61 15.46
C SER A 241 -95.28 38.86 15.09
N ALA A 242 -95.34 37.55 15.36
CA ALA A 242 -96.55 36.75 15.16
C ALA A 242 -97.71 37.18 16.08
N VAL A 243 -97.41 37.52 17.35
CA VAL A 243 -98.41 38.06 18.30
C VAL A 243 -98.92 39.43 17.85
N ALA A 244 -98.05 40.30 17.33
CA ALA A 244 -98.46 41.61 16.80
C ALA A 244 -99.41 41.47 15.59
N ALA A 245 -99.14 40.53 14.68
CA ALA A 245 -99.98 40.29 13.50
C ALA A 245 -101.40 39.78 13.83
N ALA A 246 -101.57 39.05 14.94
CA ALA A 246 -102.86 38.49 15.34
C ALA A 246 -103.85 39.53 15.91
N ASN A 247 -103.37 40.70 16.36
CA ASN A 247 -104.18 41.70 17.08
C ASN A 247 -104.69 42.86 16.21
N ALA A 248 -104.49 42.83 14.90
CA ALA A 248 -104.91 43.89 13.97
C ALA A 248 -106.33 43.64 13.41
N VAL A 249 -107.36 44.22 14.04
CA VAL A 249 -108.77 44.18 13.60
C VAL A 249 -109.21 45.52 13.02
N ALA A 250 -109.87 45.52 11.86
CA ALA A 250 -110.46 46.72 11.24
C ALA A 250 -111.71 46.40 10.37
N ALA A 251 -112.61 45.56 10.88
CA ALA A 251 -113.91 45.28 10.26
C ALA A 251 -115.03 45.35 11.29
N LEU A 252 -115.97 46.28 11.11
CA LEU A 252 -117.16 46.44 11.95
C LEU A 252 -118.32 45.63 11.35
N GLY A 253 -119.07 44.91 12.18
CA GLY A 253 -120.26 44.17 11.74
C GLY A 253 -121.48 45.07 11.63
N TYR A 254 -122.28 44.91 10.57
CA TYR A 254 -123.54 45.65 10.39
C TYR A 254 -124.60 44.79 9.71
N THR A 255 -125.86 45.15 9.95
CA THR A 255 -127.01 44.72 9.15
C THR A 255 -127.23 45.73 8.02
N PHE A 256 -127.45 45.30 6.77
CA PHE A 256 -127.75 46.23 5.68
C PHE A 256 -129.26 46.54 5.60
N SER A 257 -129.64 47.82 5.53
CA SER A 257 -131.02 48.25 5.31
C SER A 257 -131.21 48.88 3.93
N THR A 258 -132.33 48.55 3.28
CA THR A 258 -132.72 49.05 1.94
C THR A 258 -133.46 50.40 1.99
N SER A 259 -133.75 50.92 3.18
CA SER A 259 -134.28 52.28 3.35
C SER A 259 -133.21 53.30 2.99
N THR A 260 -133.58 54.35 2.25
CA THR A 260 -132.65 55.41 1.80
C THR A 260 -132.77 56.72 2.59
N ALA A 261 -133.63 56.76 3.62
CA ALA A 261 -133.91 57.97 4.39
C ALA A 261 -132.69 58.44 5.21
N ASP A 262 -132.49 59.76 5.25
CA ASP A 262 -131.46 60.44 6.04
C ASP A 262 -131.95 60.61 7.48
N ALA A 263 -131.78 59.55 8.26
CA ALA A 263 -132.22 59.41 9.65
C ALA A 263 -131.40 58.30 10.34
N ASP A 264 -131.69 58.04 11.61
CA ASP A 264 -131.13 56.89 12.36
C ASP A 264 -131.51 55.54 11.69
N PRO A 265 -130.53 54.71 11.24
CA PRO A 265 -130.78 53.38 10.69
C PRO A 265 -131.34 52.36 11.70
N GLY A 266 -131.16 52.61 13.00
CA GLY A 266 -131.41 51.69 14.10
C GLY A 266 -130.18 50.84 14.46
N ASN A 267 -130.11 50.42 15.73
CA ASN A 267 -128.97 49.74 16.34
C ASN A 267 -128.30 48.69 15.42
N GLY A 268 -126.99 48.81 15.21
CA GLY A 268 -126.21 47.83 14.44
C GLY A 268 -126.55 47.77 12.94
N THR A 269 -127.19 48.82 12.39
CA THR A 269 -127.65 48.88 11.00
C THR A 269 -126.92 49.95 10.20
N LEU A 270 -126.64 49.63 8.93
CA LEU A 270 -126.06 50.55 7.95
C LEU A 270 -126.95 50.61 6.72
N ARG A 271 -127.14 51.81 6.16
CA ARG A 271 -127.83 52.03 4.88
C ARG A 271 -127.09 53.02 3.98
N LEU A 272 -127.53 53.08 2.73
CA LEU A 272 -127.05 54.00 1.70
C LEU A 272 -128.17 54.96 1.30
N ASN A 273 -127.82 56.18 0.87
CA ASN A 273 -128.79 57.19 0.46
C ASN A 273 -129.46 56.93 -0.91
N ASN A 274 -129.19 55.79 -1.55
CA ASN A 274 -129.74 55.41 -2.85
C ASN A 274 -130.06 53.91 -2.88
N ALA A 275 -131.17 53.53 -3.51
CA ALA A 275 -131.60 52.13 -3.66
C ALA A 275 -130.63 51.33 -4.55
N THR A 276 -129.93 51.99 -5.47
CA THR A 276 -128.82 51.39 -6.23
C THR A 276 -127.50 51.72 -5.53
N ALA A 277 -126.84 50.71 -4.97
CA ALA A 277 -125.59 50.88 -4.24
C ALA A 277 -124.50 51.61 -5.06
N ALA A 278 -124.31 51.25 -6.32
CA ALA A 278 -123.35 51.93 -7.21
C ALA A 278 -123.63 53.43 -7.45
N SER A 279 -124.82 53.92 -7.11
CA SER A 279 -125.24 55.32 -7.22
C SER A 279 -125.36 56.03 -5.87
N ALA A 280 -124.91 55.40 -4.79
CA ALA A 280 -124.93 55.99 -3.46
C ALA A 280 -123.78 57.00 -3.27
N THR A 281 -124.11 58.18 -2.78
CA THR A 281 -123.18 59.28 -2.47
C THR A 281 -123.03 59.54 -0.98
N ALA A 282 -123.83 58.87 -0.15
CA ALA A 282 -123.68 58.86 1.31
C ALA A 282 -124.06 57.50 1.91
N ALA A 283 -123.43 57.17 3.04
CA ALA A 283 -123.86 56.10 3.93
C ALA A 283 -124.32 56.70 5.27
N TYR A 284 -125.33 56.07 5.87
CA TYR A 284 -125.80 56.34 7.22
C TYR A 284 -125.54 55.08 8.05
N ILE A 285 -124.70 55.22 9.07
CA ILE A 285 -124.09 54.13 9.82
C ILE A 285 -124.44 54.31 11.28
N ASP A 286 -125.23 53.40 11.86
CA ASP A 286 -125.60 53.47 13.28
C ASP A 286 -124.34 53.53 14.18
N ASN A 287 -124.45 54.26 15.30
CA ASN A 287 -123.33 54.45 16.22
C ASN A 287 -122.97 53.19 17.01
N LEU A 288 -123.80 52.13 16.97
CA LEU A 288 -123.48 50.80 17.46
C LEU A 288 -123.19 49.87 16.27
N ASP A 289 -122.29 48.91 16.47
CA ASP A 289 -122.14 47.81 15.53
C ASP A 289 -123.21 46.72 15.75
N SER A 290 -123.22 45.69 14.90
CA SER A 290 -124.17 44.57 14.99
C SER A 290 -124.07 43.74 16.28
N SER A 291 -123.02 43.90 17.08
CA SER A 291 -122.90 43.30 18.42
C SER A 291 -123.50 44.17 19.53
N GLY A 292 -123.89 45.41 19.21
CA GLY A 292 -124.36 46.42 20.14
C GLY A 292 -123.25 47.25 20.78
N ALA A 293 -122.01 47.15 20.30
CA ALA A 293 -120.89 47.93 20.82
C ALA A 293 -120.88 49.34 20.20
N THR A 294 -120.74 50.39 21.02
CA THR A 294 -120.61 51.77 20.53
C THR A 294 -119.29 51.97 19.78
N VAL A 295 -119.39 52.34 18.51
CA VAL A 295 -118.26 52.49 17.56
C VAL A 295 -118.15 53.87 16.92
N SER A 296 -118.96 54.84 17.37
CA SER A 296 -118.95 56.23 16.87
C SER A 296 -117.54 56.84 16.79
N GLY A 297 -116.73 56.70 17.84
CA GLY A 297 -115.34 57.20 17.84
C GLY A 297 -114.39 56.50 16.87
N VAL A 298 -114.72 55.29 16.39
CA VAL A 298 -114.00 54.63 15.28
C VAL A 298 -114.47 55.18 13.94
N LEU A 299 -115.78 55.34 13.77
CA LEU A 299 -116.38 55.92 12.57
C LEU A 299 -115.90 57.36 12.33
N ASP A 300 -115.72 58.14 13.39
CA ASP A 300 -115.20 59.51 13.33
C ASP A 300 -113.81 59.58 12.69
N THR A 301 -112.94 58.57 12.87
CA THR A 301 -111.59 58.57 12.27
C THR A 301 -111.56 58.42 10.73
N PHE A 302 -112.72 58.20 10.09
CA PHE A 302 -112.77 57.88 8.66
C PHE A 302 -112.51 59.09 7.76
N ASP A 303 -112.47 60.32 8.29
CA ASP A 303 -112.07 61.54 7.57
C ASP A 303 -110.70 62.12 7.97
N ASP A 304 -110.03 61.56 8.98
CA ASP A 304 -108.77 62.06 9.57
C ASP A 304 -107.58 62.18 8.59
N SER A 305 -107.63 61.55 7.41
CA SER A 305 -106.52 61.61 6.45
C SER A 305 -106.41 63.00 5.82
N THR A 306 -105.18 63.51 5.72
CA THR A 306 -104.88 64.80 5.07
C THR A 306 -105.10 64.82 3.54
N ASN A 307 -105.35 63.67 2.91
CA ASN A 307 -105.58 63.57 1.47
C ASN A 307 -107.00 64.04 1.04
N MET A 308 -107.18 64.21 -0.27
CA MET A 308 -108.48 64.49 -0.92
C MET A 308 -109.41 63.26 -0.91
N ILE A 309 -108.85 62.06 -0.97
CA ILE A 309 -109.55 60.80 -0.67
C ILE A 309 -109.08 60.37 0.72
N LYS A 310 -110.01 60.29 1.68
CA LYS A 310 -109.71 60.02 3.09
C LYS A 310 -109.31 58.56 3.33
N GLY A 311 -109.86 57.68 2.52
CA GLY A 311 -109.58 56.26 2.50
C GLY A 311 -110.61 55.53 1.65
N GLN A 312 -110.40 54.23 1.48
CA GLN A 312 -111.35 53.35 0.83
C GLN A 312 -112.23 52.67 1.87
N ARG A 313 -113.55 52.80 1.71
CA ARG A 313 -114.56 52.13 2.54
C ARG A 313 -115.17 51.01 1.72
N THR A 314 -115.22 49.80 2.28
CA THR A 314 -115.74 48.59 1.62
C THR A 314 -116.86 47.99 2.46
N LEU A 315 -118.04 47.80 1.87
CA LEU A 315 -119.09 46.94 2.42
C LEU A 315 -118.97 45.60 1.73
N ARG A 316 -118.81 44.52 2.50
CA ARG A 316 -118.66 43.17 1.96
C ARG A 316 -119.59 42.21 2.69
N SER A 317 -120.30 41.36 1.96
CA SER A 317 -121.09 40.29 2.57
C SER A 317 -120.20 39.36 3.41
N LYS A 318 -120.65 39.00 4.62
CA LYS A 318 -119.97 37.97 5.42
C LYS A 318 -120.08 36.60 4.77
N ALA A 319 -121.19 36.34 4.06
CA ALA A 319 -121.49 35.06 3.42
C ALA A 319 -120.80 34.85 2.05
N SER A 320 -120.40 35.93 1.35
CA SER A 320 -119.68 35.81 0.07
C SER A 320 -118.79 37.02 -0.20
N ALA A 321 -117.49 36.76 -0.39
CA ALA A 321 -116.52 37.79 -0.78
C ALA A 321 -116.78 38.39 -2.17
N ALA A 322 -117.56 37.71 -3.03
CA ALA A 322 -117.94 38.20 -4.35
C ALA A 322 -119.03 39.30 -4.31
N ILE A 323 -119.71 39.47 -3.17
CA ILE A 323 -120.67 40.55 -2.94
C ILE A 323 -119.96 41.62 -2.12
N ALA A 324 -119.46 42.64 -2.81
CA ALA A 324 -118.76 43.76 -2.22
C ALA A 324 -118.98 45.06 -3.00
N TYR A 325 -118.96 46.19 -2.30
CA TYR A 325 -118.95 47.52 -2.88
C TYR A 325 -117.89 48.38 -2.19
N THR A 326 -117.10 49.11 -2.97
CA THR A 326 -115.98 49.96 -2.54
C THR A 326 -116.22 51.40 -2.98
N TYR A 327 -115.95 52.36 -2.09
CA TYR A 327 -116.19 53.78 -2.29
C TYR A 327 -115.07 54.55 -1.58
N ASN A 328 -114.58 55.60 -2.23
CA ASN A 328 -113.74 56.59 -1.58
C ASN A 328 -114.57 57.36 -0.55
N VAL A 329 -114.07 57.51 0.67
CA VAL A 329 -114.55 58.55 1.59
C VAL A 329 -113.89 59.86 1.17
N THR A 330 -114.67 60.90 0.88
CA THR A 330 -114.18 62.13 0.23
C THR A 330 -114.52 63.42 0.96
N GLY A 331 -115.44 63.37 1.92
CA GLY A 331 -115.80 64.48 2.79
C GLY A 331 -115.73 64.08 4.26
N SER A 332 -116.02 65.03 5.14
CA SER A 332 -116.01 64.78 6.58
C SER A 332 -117.10 63.83 7.05
N VAL A 333 -116.85 63.19 8.20
CA VAL A 333 -117.85 62.43 8.94
C VAL A 333 -118.77 63.43 9.66
N VAL A 334 -120.08 63.25 9.52
CA VAL A 334 -121.08 64.17 10.12
C VAL A 334 -121.93 63.40 11.13
N ASP A 335 -122.14 64.02 12.30
CA ASP A 335 -123.06 63.53 13.33
C ASP A 335 -124.52 63.81 12.92
N GLY A 336 -125.32 62.75 12.83
CA GLY A 336 -126.78 62.86 12.89
C GLY A 336 -127.25 62.04 14.08
N THR A 337 -127.90 62.66 15.06
CA THR A 337 -128.23 62.05 16.37
C THR A 337 -128.61 60.57 16.28
N GLY A 338 -127.73 59.68 16.76
CA GLY A 338 -127.87 58.21 16.71
C GLY A 338 -126.91 57.50 15.74
N TYR A 339 -126.41 58.19 14.71
CA TYR A 339 -125.62 57.61 13.62
C TYR A 339 -124.52 58.54 13.09
N ARG A 340 -123.63 58.01 12.24
CA ARG A 340 -122.68 58.79 11.44
C ARG A 340 -123.04 58.79 9.96
N LYS A 341 -122.88 59.95 9.34
CA LYS A 341 -123.05 60.16 7.90
C LYS A 341 -121.70 60.31 7.24
N LEU A 342 -121.41 59.44 6.27
CA LEU A 342 -120.16 59.43 5.51
C LEU A 342 -120.42 59.85 4.07
N THR A 343 -119.63 60.80 3.57
CA THR A 343 -119.67 61.23 2.16
C THR A 343 -118.86 60.26 1.29
N LEU A 344 -119.52 59.65 0.30
CA LEU A 344 -118.97 58.57 -0.51
C LEU A 344 -118.89 58.95 -1.99
N ALA A 345 -117.81 58.54 -2.66
CA ALA A 345 -117.73 58.47 -4.11
C ALA A 345 -117.50 57.01 -4.53
N TYR A 346 -118.44 56.44 -5.30
CA TYR A 346 -118.38 55.04 -5.73
C TYR A 346 -117.12 54.75 -6.57
N VAL A 347 -116.54 53.56 -6.36
CA VAL A 347 -115.32 53.09 -7.05
C VAL A 347 -115.63 51.84 -7.86
N SER A 348 -116.10 50.77 -7.20
CA SER A 348 -116.46 49.51 -7.85
C SER A 348 -117.30 48.62 -6.92
N GLY A 349 -118.07 47.69 -7.48
CA GLY A 349 -118.85 46.75 -6.69
C GLY A 349 -119.80 45.88 -7.53
N ALA A 350 -120.27 44.78 -6.93
CA ALA A 350 -121.14 43.80 -7.56
C ALA A 350 -122.00 43.02 -6.54
N GLY A 351 -123.10 42.44 -7.04
CA GLY A 351 -124.04 41.64 -6.25
C GLY A 351 -125.06 42.47 -5.45
N THR A 352 -125.86 41.81 -4.61
CA THR A 352 -126.84 42.49 -3.74
C THR A 352 -126.39 42.39 -2.29
N LEU A 353 -126.24 43.52 -1.60
CA LEU A 353 -125.85 43.54 -0.19
C LEU A 353 -126.92 42.81 0.67
N PRO A 354 -126.54 41.86 1.53
CA PRO A 354 -127.50 41.03 2.26
C PRO A 354 -128.14 41.80 3.43
N THR A 355 -129.47 41.76 3.50
CA THR A 355 -130.28 42.38 4.56
C THR A 355 -130.48 41.47 5.79
N THR A 356 -129.78 40.33 5.85
CA THR A 356 -129.76 39.47 7.04
C THR A 356 -129.05 40.18 8.19
N ALA A 357 -129.50 39.95 9.42
CA ALA A 357 -128.84 40.46 10.61
C ALA A 357 -127.34 40.11 10.60
N ASP A 358 -126.49 41.10 10.91
CA ASP A 358 -125.02 40.99 10.85
C ASP A 358 -124.48 40.53 9.46
N GLY A 359 -125.22 40.78 8.38
CA GLY A 359 -124.92 40.26 7.05
C GLY A 359 -123.67 40.85 6.37
N ILE A 360 -123.17 42.00 6.82
CA ILE A 360 -122.05 42.71 6.18
C ILE A 360 -120.90 43.07 7.14
N TRP A 361 -119.70 43.12 6.59
CA TRP A 361 -118.55 43.80 7.15
C TRP A 361 -118.43 45.20 6.53
N LEU A 362 -118.39 46.23 7.39
CA LEU A 362 -117.86 47.55 7.08
C LEU A 362 -116.35 47.54 7.34
N ILE A 363 -115.57 47.71 6.28
CA ILE A 363 -114.10 47.75 6.32
C ILE A 363 -113.69 49.15 5.86
N PHE A 364 -112.71 49.77 6.53
CA PHE A 364 -112.12 51.03 6.10
C PHE A 364 -110.60 50.95 6.08
N THR A 365 -110.02 51.45 4.99
CA THR A 365 -108.58 51.57 4.79
C THR A 365 -108.26 53.04 4.59
N ARG A 366 -107.85 53.72 5.68
CA ARG A 366 -107.41 55.13 5.67
C ARG A 366 -106.29 55.31 4.64
N ALA A 367 -106.36 56.39 3.85
CA ALA A 367 -105.23 56.80 3.02
C ALA A 367 -104.13 57.36 3.93
N GLY A 368 -102.91 56.83 3.84
CA GLY A 368 -101.78 57.31 4.63
C GLY A 368 -101.51 58.80 4.39
N ASP A 369 -101.13 59.52 5.43
CA ASP A 369 -100.86 60.96 5.33
C ASP A 369 -99.74 61.27 4.34
N LYS A 370 -99.80 62.43 3.68
CA LYS A 370 -98.89 62.78 2.59
C LYS A 370 -97.44 62.88 3.10
N GLY A 371 -96.57 62.00 2.60
CA GLY A 371 -95.14 61.98 2.94
C GLY A 371 -94.31 63.12 2.31
N ALA A 372 -93.06 63.26 2.76
CA ALA A 372 -92.11 64.26 2.29
C ALA A 372 -90.99 63.63 1.42
N ASP A 373 -90.67 64.27 0.29
CA ASP A 373 -89.93 63.71 -0.83
C ASP A 373 -88.39 63.93 -0.74
N GLY A 374 -87.58 62.95 -1.19
CA GLY A 374 -86.10 63.04 -1.26
C GLY A 374 -85.46 62.10 -2.30
N LEU A 375 -84.28 62.46 -2.84
CA LEU A 375 -83.74 61.96 -4.14
C LEU A 375 -82.27 61.43 -4.11
N GLY A 376 -81.98 60.31 -4.81
CA GLY A 376 -80.62 59.84 -5.24
C GLY A 376 -79.82 58.98 -4.22
N SER A 377 -79.09 57.88 -4.51
CA SER A 377 -78.40 57.28 -5.68
C SER A 377 -76.98 57.83 -6.00
N GLY A 378 -75.92 57.01 -6.21
CA GLY A 378 -75.86 55.54 -6.13
C GLY A 378 -74.52 54.78 -6.38
N ASP A 379 -73.54 55.34 -7.09
CA ASP A 379 -72.37 54.63 -7.68
C ASP A 379 -71.14 54.33 -6.78
N PHE A 380 -70.27 53.40 -7.21
CA PHE A 380 -68.94 53.17 -6.60
C PHE A 380 -68.01 54.36 -6.87
N THR A 381 -67.76 55.14 -5.83
CA THR A 381 -66.86 56.30 -5.87
C THR A 381 -65.48 55.94 -5.32
N GLY A 382 -64.45 56.22 -6.12
CA GLY A 382 -63.07 56.28 -5.65
C GLY A 382 -62.79 57.62 -4.96
N PRO A 383 -61.75 57.72 -4.12
CA PRO A 383 -61.37 58.99 -3.51
C PRO A 383 -60.73 59.90 -4.57
N ALA A 384 -60.94 61.22 -4.46
CA ALA A 384 -60.31 62.20 -5.35
C ALA A 384 -58.76 62.21 -5.31
N SER A 385 -58.15 61.47 -4.38
CA SER A 385 -56.71 61.31 -4.20
C SER A 385 -56.10 60.10 -4.93
N SER A 386 -56.86 59.37 -5.76
CA SER A 386 -56.35 58.18 -6.45
C SER A 386 -55.36 58.51 -7.57
N VAL A 387 -54.19 57.88 -7.55
CA VAL A 387 -53.17 57.99 -8.61
C VAL A 387 -53.35 56.88 -9.65
N THR A 388 -53.07 57.20 -10.93
CA THR A 388 -53.05 56.23 -12.03
C THR A 388 -52.08 55.09 -11.76
N ASP A 389 -52.42 53.87 -12.19
CA ASP A 389 -51.65 52.63 -12.02
C ASP A 389 -51.37 52.20 -10.58
N ASN A 390 -52.01 52.79 -9.57
CA ASN A 390 -52.06 52.25 -8.21
C ASN A 390 -53.13 51.17 -8.04
N ILE A 391 -52.89 50.22 -7.12
CA ILE A 391 -53.89 49.20 -6.76
C ILE A 391 -55.02 49.81 -5.94
N VAL A 392 -56.27 49.57 -6.36
CA VAL A 392 -57.48 49.96 -5.62
C VAL A 392 -57.77 48.96 -4.49
N THR A 393 -58.07 49.48 -3.31
CA THR A 393 -58.50 48.72 -2.12
C THR A 393 -59.86 49.23 -1.64
N PHE A 394 -60.48 48.57 -0.64
CA PHE A 394 -61.78 49.01 -0.09
C PHE A 394 -61.63 49.93 1.12
N ALA A 395 -62.51 50.93 1.20
CA ALA A 395 -62.51 51.91 2.29
C ALA A 395 -62.90 51.34 3.66
N GLY A 396 -63.62 50.20 3.67
CA GLY A 396 -64.14 49.48 4.83
C GLY A 396 -64.89 48.23 4.39
N THR A 397 -65.52 47.52 5.33
CA THR A 397 -66.15 46.20 5.11
C THR A 397 -67.41 46.19 4.24
N THR A 398 -67.96 47.36 3.88
CA THR A 398 -69.24 47.46 3.16
C THR A 398 -69.12 47.30 1.64
N GLY A 399 -67.90 47.33 1.08
CA GLY A 399 -67.60 47.21 -0.35
C GLY A 399 -67.98 48.41 -1.23
N LYS A 400 -68.60 49.46 -0.67
CA LYS A 400 -69.23 50.54 -1.46
C LYS A 400 -68.33 51.73 -1.84
N ALA A 401 -67.11 51.80 -1.31
CA ALA A 401 -66.18 52.89 -1.58
C ALA A 401 -64.76 52.36 -1.73
N GLY A 402 -64.03 52.91 -2.71
CA GLY A 402 -62.63 52.59 -2.94
C GLY A 402 -61.68 53.40 -2.04
N LYS A 403 -60.43 52.95 -1.95
CA LYS A 403 -59.26 53.70 -1.50
C LYS A 403 -58.09 53.39 -2.41
N ASP A 404 -57.27 54.39 -2.69
CA ASP A 404 -55.94 54.16 -3.24
C ASP A 404 -55.08 53.45 -2.17
N SER A 405 -54.37 52.39 -2.55
CA SER A 405 -53.41 51.70 -1.66
C SER A 405 -52.12 52.48 -1.44
N GLY A 406 -51.81 53.46 -2.30
CA GLY A 406 -50.50 54.09 -2.41
C GLY A 406 -49.43 53.18 -3.04
N VAL A 407 -49.81 52.01 -3.56
CA VAL A 407 -48.90 51.03 -4.17
C VAL A 407 -49.13 50.99 -5.68
N ALA A 408 -48.17 51.52 -6.43
CA ALA A 408 -48.13 51.41 -7.89
C ALA A 408 -47.93 49.95 -8.32
N VAL A 409 -48.60 49.53 -9.39
CA VAL A 409 -48.48 48.17 -9.96
C VAL A 409 -47.02 47.86 -10.33
N ALA A 410 -46.26 48.86 -10.81
CA ALA A 410 -44.84 48.74 -11.12
C ALA A 410 -43.94 48.47 -9.88
N SER A 411 -44.43 48.73 -8.66
CA SER A 411 -43.68 48.52 -7.41
C SER A 411 -43.87 47.12 -6.79
N LEU A 412 -44.72 46.26 -7.36
CA LEU A 412 -44.98 44.93 -6.78
C LEU A 412 -43.77 43.99 -6.84
N VAL A 413 -42.91 44.12 -7.85
CA VAL A 413 -41.62 43.42 -7.92
C VAL A 413 -40.57 44.37 -8.51
N ALA A 414 -40.06 45.26 -7.66
CA ALA A 414 -38.78 45.92 -7.91
C ALA A 414 -37.66 45.17 -7.17
N GLY A 415 -36.52 44.96 -7.85
CA GLY A 415 -35.29 44.55 -7.17
C GLY A 415 -34.80 45.65 -6.21
N PRO A 416 -33.91 45.34 -5.25
CA PRO A 416 -33.27 46.40 -4.47
C PRO A 416 -32.47 47.33 -5.41
N ALA A 417 -32.29 48.59 -5.01
CA ALA A 417 -31.47 49.55 -5.78
C ALA A 417 -29.99 49.11 -5.96
N SER A 418 -29.55 48.07 -5.26
CA SER A 418 -28.23 47.44 -5.38
C SER A 418 -28.16 46.31 -6.41
N ALA A 419 -29.25 45.99 -7.13
CA ALA A 419 -29.28 44.87 -8.06
C ALA A 419 -28.43 45.15 -9.32
N ALA A 420 -27.37 44.36 -9.53
CA ALA A 420 -26.61 44.38 -10.76
C ALA A 420 -27.18 43.42 -11.82
N ALA A 421 -26.91 43.69 -13.09
CA ALA A 421 -27.26 42.81 -14.20
C ALA A 421 -26.58 41.44 -14.05
N ASP A 422 -27.24 40.39 -14.52
CA ASP A 422 -26.80 38.98 -14.49
C ASP A 422 -26.51 38.38 -13.09
N ASN A 423 -26.80 39.10 -12.01
CA ASN A 423 -26.76 38.54 -10.65
C ASN A 423 -28.00 37.68 -10.33
N ILE A 424 -27.79 36.64 -9.52
CA ILE A 424 -28.86 35.74 -9.08
C ILE A 424 -29.75 36.46 -8.05
N ALA A 425 -31.04 36.58 -8.32
CA ALA A 425 -32.02 37.07 -7.37
C ALA A 425 -32.28 36.04 -6.25
N THR A 426 -32.32 36.47 -5.00
CA THR A 426 -32.61 35.63 -3.82
C THR A 426 -33.63 36.31 -2.90
N PHE A 427 -34.23 35.59 -1.95
CA PHE A 427 -35.16 36.20 -1.00
C PHE A 427 -34.44 36.83 0.20
N ASN A 428 -34.89 38.01 0.61
CA ASN A 428 -34.40 38.69 1.81
C ASN A 428 -35.19 38.26 3.05
N GLY A 429 -35.01 37.00 3.46
CA GLY A 429 -35.70 36.39 4.60
C GLY A 429 -36.61 35.23 4.20
N THR A 430 -37.26 34.61 5.19
CA THR A 430 -38.02 33.36 5.04
C THR A 430 -39.46 33.53 4.54
N THR A 431 -39.96 34.77 4.44
CA THR A 431 -41.36 35.04 4.07
C THR A 431 -41.62 35.01 2.56
N GLY A 432 -40.58 34.97 1.73
CA GLY A 432 -40.68 34.98 0.26
C GLY A 432 -41.18 36.30 -0.35
N LYS A 433 -41.39 37.35 0.44
CA LYS A 433 -42.05 38.61 0.01
C LYS A 433 -41.09 39.71 -0.47
N VAL A 434 -39.79 39.58 -0.21
CA VAL A 434 -38.78 40.59 -0.53
C VAL A 434 -37.67 39.91 -1.31
N VAL A 435 -37.33 40.44 -2.49
CA VAL A 435 -36.17 40.01 -3.27
C VAL A 435 -34.93 40.84 -2.91
N LYS A 436 -33.75 40.25 -3.05
CA LYS A 436 -32.45 40.90 -2.97
C LYS A 436 -31.50 40.37 -4.03
N ASP A 437 -30.48 41.15 -4.33
CA ASP A 437 -29.30 40.68 -5.04
C ASP A 437 -28.51 39.69 -4.15
N SER A 438 -27.99 38.62 -4.74
CA SER A 438 -27.04 37.70 -4.09
C SER A 438 -25.60 38.21 -4.06
N GLY A 439 -25.26 39.17 -4.93
CA GLY A 439 -23.87 39.56 -5.23
C GLY A 439 -23.12 38.55 -6.10
N VAL A 440 -23.80 37.52 -6.63
CA VAL A 440 -23.19 36.45 -7.45
C VAL A 440 -23.75 36.53 -8.87
N ALA A 441 -22.91 36.96 -9.81
CA ALA A 441 -23.21 36.90 -11.24
C ALA A 441 -23.25 35.45 -11.73
N VAL A 442 -24.20 35.11 -12.62
CA VAL A 442 -24.29 33.76 -13.19
C VAL A 442 -23.03 33.37 -13.97
N GLY A 443 -22.33 34.35 -14.57
CA GLY A 443 -21.04 34.16 -15.24
C GLY A 443 -19.86 33.83 -14.32
N SER A 444 -19.99 34.04 -13.01
CA SER A 444 -18.98 33.67 -12.00
C SER A 444 -19.03 32.20 -11.59
N LEU A 445 -20.06 31.47 -12.01
CA LEU A 445 -20.24 30.06 -11.67
C LEU A 445 -19.49 29.16 -12.65
N ALA A 446 -18.93 28.06 -12.15
CA ALA A 446 -18.23 27.09 -12.98
C ALA A 446 -19.20 26.40 -13.97
N PRO A 447 -18.85 26.28 -15.27
CA PRO A 447 -19.73 25.65 -16.25
C PRO A 447 -19.83 24.13 -16.04
N LYS A 448 -21.00 23.55 -16.34
CA LYS A 448 -21.26 22.10 -16.19
C LYS A 448 -20.33 21.22 -17.04
N ALA A 449 -19.96 21.68 -18.23
CA ALA A 449 -19.04 20.99 -19.13
C ALA A 449 -17.66 21.65 -19.06
N SER A 450 -16.63 20.83 -18.86
CA SER A 450 -15.21 21.25 -18.85
C SER A 450 -14.91 22.51 -18.02
N PRO A 451 -15.27 22.56 -16.72
CA PRO A 451 -14.93 23.69 -15.86
C PRO A 451 -13.41 23.88 -15.77
N ILE A 452 -12.96 25.12 -15.94
CA ILE A 452 -11.58 25.52 -15.67
C ILE A 452 -11.50 25.94 -14.20
N PHE A 453 -10.80 25.14 -13.39
CA PHE A 453 -10.53 25.49 -11.99
C PHE A 453 -9.26 26.34 -11.90
N THR A 454 -9.33 27.48 -11.23
CA THR A 454 -8.19 28.36 -10.93
C THR A 454 -7.85 28.32 -9.43
N GLY A 455 -6.62 28.70 -9.07
CA GLY A 455 -6.12 28.58 -7.70
C GLY A 455 -5.75 27.14 -7.34
N THR A 456 -5.93 26.75 -6.07
CA THR A 456 -5.61 25.42 -5.54
C THR A 456 -6.88 24.64 -5.16
N PRO A 457 -7.59 24.03 -6.13
CA PRO A 457 -8.80 23.27 -5.85
C PRO A 457 -8.53 22.04 -4.97
N THR A 458 -9.28 21.90 -3.88
CA THR A 458 -9.20 20.75 -2.96
C THR A 458 -10.25 19.70 -3.30
N ALA A 459 -9.83 18.43 -3.37
CA ALA A 459 -10.72 17.28 -3.52
C ALA A 459 -10.39 16.20 -2.47
N PRO A 460 -11.33 15.29 -2.13
CA PRO A 460 -11.02 14.13 -1.31
C PRO A 460 -9.97 13.25 -1.99
N THR A 461 -8.94 12.84 -1.25
CA THR A 461 -7.92 11.91 -1.74
C THR A 461 -8.53 10.52 -1.90
N ALA A 462 -8.45 9.97 -3.12
CA ALA A 462 -8.93 8.62 -3.43
C ALA A 462 -8.08 7.54 -2.75
N ALA A 463 -8.65 6.34 -2.57
CA ALA A 463 -7.90 5.19 -2.09
C ALA A 463 -6.96 4.66 -3.18
N ALA A 464 -5.76 4.19 -2.79
CA ALA A 464 -4.75 3.62 -3.68
C ALA A 464 -5.36 2.55 -4.62
N GLY A 465 -5.07 2.66 -5.92
CA GLY A 465 -5.60 1.74 -6.94
C GLY A 465 -6.93 2.13 -7.59
N THR A 466 -7.51 3.28 -7.25
CA THR A 466 -8.73 3.82 -7.91
C THR A 466 -8.48 4.18 -9.37
N ASN A 467 -9.23 3.57 -10.30
CA ASN A 467 -9.09 3.75 -11.76
C ASN A 467 -10.38 4.31 -12.42
N SER A 468 -10.92 5.41 -11.88
CA SER A 468 -12.14 6.06 -12.35
C SER A 468 -11.88 7.44 -12.98
N SER A 469 -12.92 8.08 -13.52
CA SER A 469 -12.88 9.45 -14.04
C SER A 469 -12.83 10.54 -12.95
N GLN A 470 -12.45 10.21 -11.71
CA GLN A 470 -12.30 11.15 -10.60
C GLN A 470 -11.05 12.02 -10.79
N ILE A 471 -11.10 13.28 -10.36
CA ILE A 471 -9.92 14.15 -10.31
C ILE A 471 -8.94 13.59 -9.26
N ALA A 472 -7.72 13.27 -9.69
CA ALA A 472 -6.64 12.84 -8.82
C ALA A 472 -6.12 14.00 -7.95
N THR A 473 -5.99 13.80 -6.64
CA THR A 473 -5.27 14.73 -5.76
C THR A 473 -3.77 14.51 -5.87
N THR A 474 -2.96 15.51 -5.51
CA THR A 474 -1.49 15.35 -5.42
C THR A 474 -1.11 14.20 -4.48
N ALA A 475 -1.78 14.07 -3.33
CA ALA A 475 -1.56 12.96 -2.40
C ALA A 475 -1.91 11.57 -2.99
N TYR A 476 -2.93 11.48 -3.86
CA TYR A 476 -3.25 10.24 -4.56
C TYR A 476 -2.17 9.85 -5.58
N VAL A 477 -1.65 10.84 -6.31
CA VAL A 477 -0.53 10.64 -7.25
C VAL A 477 0.73 10.21 -6.50
N ASP A 478 1.11 10.94 -5.44
CA ASP A 478 2.36 10.74 -4.69
C ASP A 478 2.40 9.38 -3.96
N THR A 479 1.25 8.87 -3.52
CA THR A 479 1.13 7.53 -2.90
C THR A 479 1.16 6.37 -3.89
N THR A 480 1.08 6.63 -5.20
CA THR A 480 1.01 5.59 -6.24
C THR A 480 2.38 5.31 -6.90
N PHE A 481 3.35 6.22 -6.80
CA PHE A 481 4.67 6.07 -7.42
C PHE A 481 5.78 5.75 -6.41
N ALA A 482 6.77 4.96 -6.86
CA ALA A 482 7.97 4.72 -6.06
C ALA A 482 8.84 6.00 -5.97
N PRO A 483 9.49 6.29 -4.83
CA PRO A 483 10.34 7.46 -4.67
C PRO A 483 11.46 7.53 -5.73
N LYS A 484 11.68 8.72 -6.31
CA LYS A 484 12.73 8.94 -7.32
C LYS A 484 14.14 8.71 -6.75
N ALA A 485 14.36 9.03 -5.48
CA ALA A 485 15.60 8.81 -4.77
C ALA A 485 15.48 7.56 -3.90
N SER A 486 16.40 6.61 -4.06
CA SER A 486 16.52 5.39 -3.24
C SER A 486 15.20 4.64 -2.98
N PRO A 487 14.45 4.22 -4.02
CA PRO A 487 13.21 3.47 -3.83
C PRO A 487 13.47 2.12 -3.15
N THR A 488 12.74 1.86 -2.06
CA THR A 488 12.67 0.53 -1.44
C THR A 488 11.60 -0.30 -2.15
N PHE A 489 12.02 -1.30 -2.93
CA PHE A 489 11.08 -2.25 -3.54
C PHE A 489 10.66 -3.33 -2.54
N THR A 490 9.38 -3.72 -2.55
CA THR A 490 8.81 -4.78 -1.71
C THR A 490 8.23 -5.91 -2.55
N GLY A 491 7.97 -7.07 -1.94
CA GLY A 491 7.52 -8.28 -2.65
C GLY A 491 8.64 -8.95 -3.46
N THR A 492 8.33 -9.40 -4.68
CA THR A 492 9.27 -9.97 -5.65
C THR A 492 9.35 -9.11 -6.91
N PRO A 493 10.21 -8.06 -6.94
CA PRO A 493 10.29 -7.13 -8.06
C PRO A 493 10.79 -7.82 -9.34
N ALA A 494 10.04 -7.69 -10.43
CA ALA A 494 10.47 -8.13 -11.75
C ALA A 494 11.17 -6.98 -12.48
N ALA A 495 12.34 -7.26 -13.06
CA ALA A 495 13.07 -6.35 -13.94
C ALA A 495 13.62 -7.13 -15.14
N PRO A 496 13.86 -6.48 -16.30
CA PRO A 496 14.51 -7.12 -17.44
C PRO A 496 15.89 -7.68 -17.05
N THR A 497 16.18 -8.92 -17.45
CA THR A 497 17.51 -9.50 -17.20
C THR A 497 18.51 -8.93 -18.20
N ALA A 498 19.50 -8.21 -17.69
CA ALA A 498 20.60 -7.66 -18.49
C ALA A 498 21.44 -8.77 -19.13
N ALA A 499 22.06 -8.48 -20.28
CA ALA A 499 23.00 -9.39 -20.92
C ALA A 499 24.28 -9.56 -20.07
N PRO A 500 24.92 -10.75 -20.07
CA PRO A 500 26.20 -10.96 -19.40
C PRO A 500 27.25 -9.91 -19.81
N GLY A 501 28.03 -9.42 -18.84
CA GLY A 501 29.04 -8.38 -19.05
C GLY A 501 28.52 -6.93 -18.97
N THR A 502 27.21 -6.70 -18.77
CA THR A 502 26.66 -5.35 -18.56
C THR A 502 27.24 -4.69 -17.30
N ASN A 503 27.79 -3.49 -17.42
CA ASN A 503 28.46 -2.74 -16.35
C ASN A 503 27.86 -1.32 -16.14
N THR A 504 26.53 -1.21 -16.20
CA THR A 504 25.79 0.06 -16.06
C THR A 504 25.08 0.18 -14.71
N THR A 505 24.46 1.31 -14.42
CA THR A 505 23.65 1.55 -13.19
C THR A 505 22.28 0.84 -13.18
N GLN A 506 22.10 -0.20 -13.99
CA GLN A 506 20.90 -1.04 -13.96
C GLN A 506 20.89 -1.96 -12.73
N ILE A 507 19.70 -2.30 -12.25
CA ILE A 507 19.52 -3.28 -11.17
C ILE A 507 19.90 -4.67 -11.71
N ALA A 508 20.79 -5.37 -11.02
CA ALA A 508 21.12 -6.76 -11.34
C ALA A 508 19.97 -7.69 -10.98
N THR A 509 19.48 -8.47 -11.93
CA THR A 509 18.48 -9.53 -11.68
C THR A 509 19.15 -10.81 -11.19
N THR A 510 18.37 -11.68 -10.56
CA THR A 510 18.82 -13.04 -10.19
C THR A 510 19.27 -13.85 -11.41
N GLY A 511 18.67 -13.63 -12.58
CA GLY A 511 19.09 -14.22 -13.85
C GLY A 511 20.49 -13.77 -14.30
N PHE A 512 20.79 -12.46 -14.19
CA PHE A 512 22.11 -11.92 -14.51
C PHE A 512 23.19 -12.47 -13.57
N VAL A 513 22.91 -12.49 -12.26
CA VAL A 513 23.84 -13.03 -11.25
C VAL A 513 24.08 -14.52 -11.47
N LYS A 514 23.03 -15.30 -11.79
CA LYS A 514 23.16 -16.73 -12.09
C LYS A 514 24.03 -16.97 -13.34
N ALA A 515 23.80 -16.22 -14.42
CA ALA A 515 24.61 -16.33 -15.63
C ALA A 515 26.10 -16.00 -15.38
N ALA A 516 26.40 -14.99 -14.55
CA ALA A 516 27.78 -14.67 -14.16
C ALA A 516 28.44 -15.79 -13.33
N ILE A 517 27.68 -16.41 -12.40
CA ILE A 517 28.14 -17.56 -11.62
C ILE A 517 28.40 -18.78 -12.50
N ASP A 518 27.51 -19.08 -13.45
CA ASP A 518 27.67 -20.24 -14.35
C ASP A 518 28.92 -20.12 -15.24
N VAL A 519 29.28 -18.91 -15.68
CA VAL A 519 30.54 -18.65 -16.39
C VAL A 519 31.77 -18.96 -15.52
N ILE A 520 31.74 -18.58 -14.24
CA ILE A 520 32.84 -18.88 -13.29
C ILE A 520 32.92 -20.39 -13.04
N LEU A 521 31.79 -21.05 -12.79
CA LEU A 521 31.74 -22.50 -12.54
C LEU A 521 32.21 -23.30 -13.77
N GLY A 522 31.82 -22.91 -14.99
CA GLY A 522 32.27 -23.57 -16.22
C GLY A 522 33.77 -23.40 -16.48
N GLY A 523 34.35 -22.24 -16.15
CA GLY A 523 35.80 -22.04 -16.21
C GLY A 523 36.55 -22.88 -15.17
N VAL A 524 35.99 -23.01 -13.97
CA VAL A 524 36.55 -23.82 -12.87
C VAL A 524 36.44 -25.32 -13.16
N SER A 525 35.34 -25.80 -13.75
CA SER A 525 35.22 -27.21 -14.15
C SER A 525 36.22 -27.57 -15.24
N ALA A 526 36.35 -26.75 -16.29
CA ALA A 526 37.34 -26.97 -17.34
C ALA A 526 38.78 -26.99 -16.80
N ALA A 527 39.10 -26.15 -15.81
CA ALA A 527 40.39 -26.21 -15.12
C ALA A 527 40.55 -27.53 -14.35
N PHE A 528 39.55 -27.98 -13.58
CA PHE A 528 39.61 -29.26 -12.87
C PHE A 528 39.71 -30.47 -13.81
N ASP A 529 39.07 -30.42 -14.98
CA ASP A 529 39.21 -31.45 -16.02
C ASP A 529 40.67 -31.55 -16.49
N THR A 530 41.34 -30.43 -16.79
CA THR A 530 42.77 -30.45 -17.16
C THR A 530 43.69 -30.95 -16.04
N LEU A 531 43.39 -30.64 -14.77
CA LEU A 531 44.12 -31.17 -13.62
C LEU A 531 43.91 -32.68 -13.44
N SER A 532 42.70 -33.18 -13.72
CA SER A 532 42.37 -34.61 -13.72
C SER A 532 43.12 -35.36 -14.82
N GLU A 533 43.14 -34.81 -16.04
CA GLU A 533 43.89 -35.34 -17.17
C GLU A 533 45.41 -35.38 -16.89
N ILE A 534 45.98 -34.31 -16.33
CA ILE A 534 47.39 -34.27 -15.94
C ILE A 534 47.70 -35.30 -14.83
N ALA A 535 46.83 -35.44 -13.83
CA ALA A 535 47.00 -36.43 -12.77
C ALA A 535 46.96 -37.87 -13.33
N ALA A 536 46.03 -38.17 -14.24
CA ALA A 536 45.96 -39.45 -14.93
C ALA A 536 47.20 -39.70 -15.81
N ALA A 537 47.69 -38.69 -16.54
CA ALA A 537 48.90 -38.78 -17.34
C ALA A 537 50.16 -39.00 -16.48
N MET A 538 50.26 -38.38 -15.30
CA MET A 538 51.35 -38.62 -14.36
C MET A 538 51.29 -40.02 -13.74
N LEU A 539 50.10 -40.51 -13.40
CA LEU A 539 49.89 -41.89 -12.93
C LEU A 539 50.27 -42.92 -13.99
N GLN A 540 49.85 -42.72 -15.25
CA GLN A 540 50.27 -43.56 -16.36
C GLN A 540 51.78 -43.48 -16.58
N LYS A 541 52.37 -42.27 -16.53
CA LYS A 541 53.82 -42.12 -16.72
C LYS A 541 54.63 -42.77 -15.59
N ALA A 542 54.13 -42.76 -14.36
CA ALA A 542 54.71 -43.50 -13.24
C ALA A 542 54.57 -45.02 -13.44
N ALA A 543 53.43 -45.50 -13.93
CA ALA A 543 53.22 -46.91 -14.28
C ALA A 543 54.14 -47.36 -15.43
N ASP A 544 54.32 -46.54 -16.46
CA ASP A 544 55.26 -46.79 -17.57
C ASP A 544 56.72 -46.83 -17.06
N ASN A 545 57.08 -45.93 -16.13
CA ASN A 545 58.41 -45.90 -15.53
C ASN A 545 58.67 -47.11 -14.61
N LEU A 546 57.63 -47.62 -13.94
CA LEU A 546 57.67 -48.90 -13.22
C LEU A 546 57.75 -50.10 -14.19
N ALA A 547 57.07 -50.04 -15.34
CA ALA A 547 57.18 -51.05 -16.41
C ALA A 547 58.57 -51.06 -17.06
N MET A 548 59.30 -49.94 -17.03
CA MET A 548 60.73 -49.88 -17.38
C MET A 548 61.67 -50.41 -16.28
N THR A 549 61.14 -50.97 -15.18
CA THR A 549 61.92 -51.82 -14.24
C THR A 549 61.91 -53.29 -14.70
N ALA A 550 62.06 -53.49 -16.02
CA ALA A 550 62.43 -54.76 -16.65
C ALA A 550 63.86 -54.70 -17.23
N GLY A 551 64.74 -53.91 -16.62
CA GLY A 551 66.17 -54.11 -16.71
C GLY A 551 66.57 -55.37 -15.94
N PHE A 552 66.39 -56.54 -16.56
CA PHE A 552 66.83 -57.86 -16.09
C PHE A 552 66.69 -58.14 -14.58
N THR A 553 65.46 -58.20 -14.07
CA THR A 553 65.20 -58.84 -12.76
C THR A 553 65.32 -60.35 -12.93
N HIS A 554 66.40 -60.96 -12.42
CA HIS A 554 66.71 -62.39 -12.61
C HIS A 554 65.82 -63.30 -11.73
N THR A 555 64.53 -63.41 -12.05
CA THR A 555 63.68 -64.45 -11.47
C THR A 555 64.11 -65.81 -12.00
N ALA A 556 64.78 -66.60 -11.16
CA ALA A 556 65.18 -67.96 -11.49
C ALA A 556 63.98 -68.92 -11.38
N VAL A 557 63.62 -69.58 -12.46
CA VAL A 557 62.53 -70.57 -12.52
C VAL A 557 63.13 -71.98 -12.56
N ASN A 558 62.72 -72.83 -11.62
CA ASN A 558 63.11 -74.24 -11.61
C ASN A 558 62.11 -75.04 -12.46
N ASP A 559 62.53 -75.45 -13.65
CA ASP A 559 61.72 -76.26 -14.57
C ASP A 559 61.82 -77.76 -14.26
N GLY A 560 62.58 -78.16 -13.23
CA GLY A 560 62.59 -79.50 -12.64
C GLY A 560 63.44 -80.53 -13.38
N THR A 561 63.29 -81.80 -12.96
CA THR A 561 64.07 -82.93 -13.47
C THR A 561 63.64 -83.35 -14.88
N LYS A 562 64.61 -83.61 -15.77
CA LYS A 562 64.44 -84.11 -17.13
C LYS A 562 65.10 -85.49 -17.23
N SER A 563 64.31 -86.52 -17.53
CA SER A 563 64.78 -87.91 -17.60
C SER A 563 64.52 -88.60 -18.94
N SER A 564 63.65 -88.02 -19.78
CA SER A 564 63.35 -88.46 -21.15
C SER A 564 62.57 -87.38 -21.90
N GLY A 565 62.33 -87.59 -23.21
CA GLY A 565 61.48 -86.72 -24.03
C GLY A 565 62.16 -85.43 -24.48
N THR A 566 61.37 -84.38 -24.73
CA THR A 566 61.84 -83.08 -25.22
C THR A 566 61.50 -81.96 -24.24
N TYR A 567 62.46 -81.10 -23.94
CA TYR A 567 62.31 -79.90 -23.13
C TYR A 567 62.55 -78.64 -23.97
N THR A 568 61.52 -77.81 -24.08
CA THR A 568 61.60 -76.49 -24.74
C THR A 568 61.52 -75.41 -23.66
N PRO A 569 62.58 -74.65 -23.40
CA PRO A 569 62.56 -73.59 -22.40
C PRO A 569 61.84 -72.35 -22.94
N ALA A 570 61.22 -71.57 -22.06
CA ALA A 570 60.47 -70.35 -22.39
C ALA A 570 60.84 -69.21 -21.44
N PRO A 571 60.78 -67.93 -21.85
CA PRO A 571 61.05 -66.79 -20.97
C PRO A 571 59.92 -66.51 -19.98
N THR A 572 58.75 -67.13 -20.15
CA THR A 572 57.53 -66.88 -19.35
C THR A 572 57.74 -67.14 -17.86
N GLY A 573 57.78 -66.07 -17.06
CA GLY A 573 58.04 -66.11 -15.61
C GLY A 573 59.52 -65.91 -15.21
N GLY A 574 60.45 -65.84 -16.16
CA GLY A 574 61.86 -65.60 -15.93
C GLY A 574 62.77 -66.15 -17.03
N ASN A 575 63.87 -65.44 -17.30
CA ASN A 575 64.84 -65.83 -18.34
C ASN A 575 66.00 -66.68 -17.78
N TYR A 576 66.08 -66.85 -16.46
CA TYR A 576 67.03 -67.76 -15.80
C TYR A 576 66.31 -69.05 -15.44
N ARG A 577 66.74 -70.17 -15.99
CA ARG A 577 66.14 -71.50 -15.79
C ARG A 577 67.06 -72.42 -15.02
N LYS A 578 66.48 -73.36 -14.30
CA LYS A 578 67.21 -74.45 -13.62
C LYS A 578 66.57 -75.78 -13.96
N ILE A 579 67.37 -76.77 -14.36
CA ILE A 579 66.93 -78.15 -14.60
C ILE A 579 67.89 -79.16 -14.01
N THR A 580 67.38 -80.35 -13.68
CA THR A 580 68.19 -81.50 -13.31
C THR A 580 68.19 -82.54 -14.43
N ASN A 581 69.33 -82.81 -15.06
CA ASN A 581 69.48 -83.90 -16.03
C ASN A 581 69.58 -85.24 -15.30
N ASN A 582 68.60 -86.13 -15.45
CA ASN A 582 68.57 -87.45 -14.80
C ASN A 582 68.12 -88.56 -15.75
N GLY A 583 68.42 -88.42 -17.04
CA GLY A 583 68.21 -89.41 -18.11
C GLY A 583 68.33 -88.76 -19.49
N ALA A 584 68.45 -89.55 -20.56
CA ALA A 584 68.71 -89.00 -21.89
C ALA A 584 67.48 -88.28 -22.47
N PHE A 585 67.62 -87.00 -22.83
CA PHE A 585 66.53 -86.15 -23.34
C PHE A 585 67.00 -85.20 -24.45
N THR A 586 66.05 -84.54 -25.12
CA THR A 586 66.33 -83.50 -26.13
C THR A 586 66.00 -82.11 -25.60
N LEU A 587 66.93 -81.17 -25.64
CA LEU A 587 66.69 -79.75 -25.39
C LEU A 587 66.40 -79.05 -26.73
N ALA A 588 65.19 -78.54 -26.88
CA ALA A 588 64.74 -77.84 -28.08
C ALA A 588 64.86 -76.32 -27.91
N ALA A 589 65.16 -75.62 -29.01
CA ALA A 589 65.26 -74.16 -29.02
C ALA A 589 63.93 -73.47 -28.61
N PRO A 590 63.98 -72.38 -27.81
CA PRO A 590 62.80 -71.61 -27.42
C PRO A 590 61.97 -71.10 -28.60
N THR A 591 60.65 -71.30 -28.53
CA THR A 591 59.70 -70.93 -29.59
C THR A 591 58.89 -69.67 -29.31
N THR A 592 59.01 -69.08 -28.11
CA THR A 592 58.27 -67.87 -27.72
C THR A 592 58.65 -66.67 -28.61
N ALA A 593 57.66 -65.85 -28.96
CA ALA A 593 57.83 -64.68 -29.82
C ALA A 593 58.80 -63.64 -29.23
N ASN A 594 59.23 -62.71 -30.09
CA ASN A 594 60.22 -61.66 -29.83
C ASN A 594 61.66 -62.18 -29.63
N SER A 595 62.60 -61.23 -29.52
CA SER A 595 64.02 -61.45 -29.30
C SER A 595 64.37 -61.32 -27.81
N TYR A 596 65.17 -62.23 -27.26
CA TYR A 596 65.58 -62.24 -25.85
C TYR A 596 66.82 -63.12 -25.60
N ASN A 597 67.50 -62.86 -24.49
CA ASN A 597 68.54 -63.72 -23.93
C ASN A 597 67.99 -64.51 -22.74
N MET A 598 68.46 -65.74 -22.58
CA MET A 598 68.09 -66.72 -21.56
C MET A 598 69.33 -67.46 -21.07
N GLU A 599 69.32 -67.91 -19.83
CA GLU A 599 70.36 -68.76 -19.25
C GLU A 599 69.73 -69.96 -18.57
N ILE A 600 70.36 -71.14 -18.68
CA ILE A 600 69.87 -72.37 -18.04
C ILE A 600 71.00 -72.99 -17.23
N ASP A 601 70.87 -73.01 -15.90
CA ASP A 601 71.67 -73.85 -15.01
C ASP A 601 71.21 -75.31 -15.19
N ILE A 602 72.14 -76.20 -15.54
CA ILE A 602 71.90 -77.63 -15.71
C ILE A 602 72.72 -78.39 -14.66
N THR A 603 72.06 -79.17 -13.82
CA THR A 603 72.72 -80.06 -12.84
C THR A 603 72.53 -81.51 -13.24
N ASN A 604 73.61 -82.27 -13.40
CA ASN A 604 73.53 -83.72 -13.60
C ASN A 604 73.17 -84.44 -12.29
N GLY A 605 72.13 -85.26 -12.32
CA GLY A 605 71.76 -86.19 -11.25
C GLY A 605 72.41 -87.57 -11.41
N ALA A 606 72.07 -88.49 -10.49
CA ALA A 606 72.68 -89.81 -10.41
C ALA A 606 72.46 -90.70 -11.65
N SER A 607 71.48 -90.38 -12.49
CA SER A 607 71.17 -91.10 -13.74
C SER A 607 71.26 -90.19 -14.97
N ALA A 608 72.06 -89.12 -14.92
CA ALA A 608 72.24 -88.17 -16.03
C ALA A 608 72.53 -88.90 -17.36
N GLY A 609 71.81 -88.51 -18.41
CA GLY A 609 71.97 -89.06 -19.75
C GLY A 609 72.45 -88.02 -20.75
N ALA A 610 72.73 -88.45 -21.98
CA ALA A 610 73.11 -87.55 -23.06
C ALA A 610 71.97 -86.57 -23.37
N ILE A 611 72.30 -85.28 -23.46
CA ILE A 611 71.37 -84.23 -23.90
C ILE A 611 71.60 -83.98 -25.39
N SER A 612 70.59 -84.26 -26.21
CA SER A 612 70.59 -83.90 -27.64
C SER A 612 70.01 -82.49 -27.82
N PHE A 613 70.44 -81.74 -28.82
CA PHE A 613 69.91 -80.40 -29.10
C PHE A 613 69.14 -80.37 -30.42
N SER A 614 68.01 -79.65 -30.46
CA SER A 614 67.18 -79.52 -31.67
C SER A 614 66.62 -78.10 -31.86
N GLY A 615 66.38 -77.70 -33.11
CA GLY A 615 65.83 -76.38 -33.45
C GLY A 615 66.78 -75.18 -33.31
N PHE A 616 67.99 -75.39 -32.78
CA PHE A 616 69.05 -74.37 -32.77
C PHE A 616 69.67 -74.21 -34.17
N ALA A 617 70.30 -73.05 -34.42
CA ALA A 617 71.08 -72.82 -35.63
C ALA A 617 72.21 -73.86 -35.79
N SER A 618 72.65 -74.13 -37.03
CA SER A 618 73.60 -75.20 -37.30
C SER A 618 74.95 -74.97 -36.60
N GLY A 619 75.51 -76.06 -36.04
CA GLY A 619 76.75 -76.01 -35.27
C GLY A 619 76.61 -75.38 -33.88
N PHE A 620 75.40 -75.37 -33.30
CA PHE A 620 75.14 -74.98 -31.91
C PHE A 620 74.46 -76.13 -31.12
N PRO A 621 74.64 -76.21 -29.78
CA PRO A 621 75.43 -75.30 -28.95
C PRO A 621 76.94 -75.40 -29.22
N LYS A 622 77.66 -74.31 -28.92
CA LYS A 622 79.13 -74.24 -28.96
C LYS A 622 79.68 -74.10 -27.55
N GLY A 623 80.96 -74.39 -27.35
CA GLY A 623 81.61 -74.29 -26.04
C GLY A 623 82.05 -75.67 -25.55
N ASP A 624 81.92 -75.90 -24.25
CA ASP A 624 82.41 -77.10 -23.59
C ASP A 624 81.60 -78.36 -23.94
N ALA A 625 82.17 -79.54 -23.65
CA ALA A 625 81.49 -80.81 -23.83
C ALA A 625 80.58 -81.14 -22.63
N LEU A 626 79.32 -81.50 -22.89
CA LEU A 626 78.48 -82.13 -21.87
C LEU A 626 79.07 -83.48 -21.45
N THR A 627 79.27 -83.65 -20.16
CA THR A 627 79.49 -84.96 -19.54
C THR A 627 78.21 -85.45 -18.88
N THR A 628 78.14 -86.75 -18.56
CA THR A 628 77.03 -87.35 -17.78
C THR A 628 77.45 -87.66 -16.35
N THR A 629 78.52 -87.04 -15.85
CA THR A 629 79.01 -87.24 -14.47
C THR A 629 78.00 -86.68 -13.48
N ASN A 630 77.57 -87.49 -12.52
CA ASN A 630 76.67 -87.07 -11.43
C ASN A 630 77.29 -85.90 -10.64
N GLY A 631 76.49 -84.86 -10.39
CA GLY A 631 76.90 -83.63 -9.70
C GLY A 631 77.52 -82.56 -10.60
N ALA A 632 77.90 -82.87 -11.85
CA ALA A 632 78.46 -81.88 -12.76
C ALA A 632 77.45 -80.76 -13.09
N LEU A 633 77.94 -79.53 -13.18
CA LEU A 633 77.16 -78.32 -13.41
C LEU A 633 77.53 -77.71 -14.76
N PHE A 634 76.53 -77.21 -15.48
CA PHE A 634 76.71 -76.51 -16.75
C PHE A 634 75.80 -75.28 -16.84
N LYS A 635 76.22 -74.27 -17.59
CA LYS A 635 75.38 -73.14 -18.00
C LYS A 635 75.18 -73.15 -19.50
N LEU A 636 73.92 -73.07 -19.92
CA LEU A 636 73.56 -72.89 -21.33
C LEU A 636 72.99 -71.48 -21.52
N HIS A 637 73.77 -70.61 -22.13
CA HIS A 637 73.34 -69.27 -22.53
C HIS A 637 72.67 -69.36 -23.90
N ILE A 638 71.42 -68.92 -24.01
CA ILE A 638 70.63 -68.95 -25.24
C ILE A 638 70.32 -67.51 -25.65
N SER A 639 70.63 -67.17 -26.90
CA SER A 639 70.21 -65.93 -27.54
C SER A 639 69.22 -66.25 -28.66
N LYS A 640 67.96 -65.82 -28.48
CA LYS A 640 66.95 -65.85 -29.52
C LYS A 640 66.84 -64.47 -30.14
N THR A 641 66.99 -64.41 -31.46
CA THR A 641 66.75 -63.23 -32.27
C THR A 641 65.77 -63.55 -33.40
N ASP A 642 65.37 -62.55 -34.18
CA ASP A 642 64.57 -62.75 -35.38
C ASP A 642 65.35 -63.48 -36.50
N ALA A 643 66.69 -63.52 -36.41
CA ALA A 643 67.57 -64.28 -37.31
C ALA A 643 67.75 -65.76 -36.89
N GLY A 644 67.23 -66.18 -35.73
CA GLY A 644 67.31 -67.56 -35.24
C GLY A 644 67.72 -67.68 -33.77
N VAL A 645 67.92 -68.92 -33.32
CA VAL A 645 68.34 -69.25 -31.94
C VAL A 645 69.74 -69.84 -31.94
N THR A 646 70.63 -69.23 -31.15
CA THR A 646 71.99 -69.71 -30.90
C THR A 646 72.18 -70.01 -29.41
N ALA A 647 73.11 -70.91 -29.06
CA ALA A 647 73.40 -71.20 -27.66
C ALA A 647 74.88 -71.50 -27.39
N VAL A 648 75.41 -71.05 -26.25
CA VAL A 648 76.77 -71.34 -25.79
C VAL A 648 76.70 -72.09 -24.47
N LEU A 649 77.50 -73.13 -24.34
CA LEU A 649 77.57 -74.02 -23.19
C LEU A 649 78.91 -73.84 -22.47
N GLU A 650 78.84 -73.59 -21.16
CA GLU A 650 79.97 -73.46 -20.25
C GLU A 650 79.90 -74.57 -19.19
N ALA A 651 81.01 -75.29 -18.98
CA ALA A 651 81.13 -76.28 -17.91
C ALA A 651 81.59 -75.60 -16.62
N LEU A 652 80.83 -75.75 -15.54
CA LEU A 652 81.16 -75.24 -14.22
C LEU A 652 81.76 -76.39 -13.40
N SER A 653 83.09 -76.32 -13.22
CA SER A 653 83.98 -77.37 -12.67
C SER A 653 83.47 -78.11 -11.44
#